data_AF-U6RNR5-F1
#
_entry.id   AF-U6RNR5-F1
#
_cell.length_a   1.000
_cell.length_b   1.000
_cell.length_c   1.000
_cell.angle_alpha   90.00
_cell.angle_beta   90.00
_cell.angle_gamma   90.00
#
_symmetry.space_group_name_H-M   'P 1'
#
loop_
_entity.id
_entity.type
_entity.pdbx_description
1 polymer ?
#
loop_
_entity_poly.entity_id
_entity_poly.type
_entity_poly.pdbx_seq_one_letter_code
_entity_poly.pdbx_strand_id
1 'polypeptide(L)'
;MKLLNQLLLAILGMVFLTGCKESTSILSLAGEWEFAIDSMDIGISKHWYTQSFPDKIKLPGTMDDAGYGIPNRLLPSISKPQILHLTRKHSYIGPAWYIREISVPSDWEGKNIELKLERVIWQTNVWIDGKEVDGEQESLISPHYFDLTEYLSPGKHRIAIRVDNRKKYDITAGDMAHAYTNETQIMWNGILGEISLRAKDAVFMKDIQIYPDIQTREIHVKGKLQNTGNKASGTLTVHVKEKNTGKSVTEIEQQMDLSAGETMLDFVCPMGEDVRLWSEFTPIMYELEIKMKTKESLAQEKIEFGMRQISRNGADLLVNGKKVFLRGTLECCIFPLTGYPPTTKEGWLKVFRSAKEWGLNHLRFHSWCPPKAAFEVADSLGFYLQVELPLWSLTVGENLEMNQFLYNEAKRILSEYGNHPSFCFLSLGNELQPDFEFLGGLLDSVKSLDSRHLYTTTSFTFEKGHGDWPEPHDDFFITQWTKKGWVRGQGVFDVEMPNFNKDYSASVDSMPVPVITHEIGQYAVYPDLKEIEKYTGVLEPLNFKGVKQELENKNLLEKADDYLSASGHLAAILYKEEIERAMKTPGISGFQLLDLHDFPGQGTALVGLLNAFWESKGVANAEEFRQFSAPVVPLARFSKAVYKNNEQFTADIEIANYSSEEINNKNIKWALTNASGQPLQEGIIPLTNIKIGGGNIAGKISCSLSEVKKAERLTLRVSIENSSYKNTWNIWVYPATLTIEKEEIVVTDKLTETQKALAAGKTVLFNPPYQLCAGLQGKFVPVFWSPVHFPKQAGTMGLLLDPTHKAFAHFPTEGHTNWQWWSLTTQSRTLVIDSIYQHITPLVECVDNFANNRRLATLFETNCLNGKLIVCSMDLLNHQDTFPEKKQLLYSLINYMKSNAFAPVKSISFEELCSLVKPSSKGKKEETPQSVY
;
A
#
# COMPACT_ATOMS: atom_id res chain seq x y z
N MET A 1 -74.81 -6.98 32.67
CA MET A 1 -73.48 -7.63 32.62
C MET A 1 -72.79 -7.58 31.24
N LYS A 2 -73.49 -7.68 30.10
CA LYS A 2 -72.84 -7.63 28.76
C LYS A 2 -72.40 -6.22 28.29
N LEU A 3 -73.02 -5.14 28.76
CA LEU A 3 -72.58 -3.77 28.42
C LEU A 3 -71.35 -3.29 29.21
N LEU A 4 -71.13 -3.81 30.43
CA LEU A 4 -69.99 -3.40 31.27
C LEU A 4 -68.66 -3.99 30.77
N ASN A 5 -68.70 -5.19 30.18
CA ASN A 5 -67.52 -5.84 29.60
C ASN A 5 -67.10 -5.25 28.24
N GLN A 6 -68.01 -4.62 27.49
CA GLN A 6 -67.66 -3.95 26.24
C GLN A 6 -67.05 -2.56 26.46
N LEU A 7 -67.43 -1.86 27.54
CA LEU A 7 -66.80 -0.60 27.92
C LEU A 7 -65.39 -0.81 28.52
N LEU A 8 -65.16 -1.90 29.28
CA LEU A 8 -63.83 -2.21 29.81
C LEU A 8 -62.83 -2.66 28.72
N LEU A 9 -63.29 -3.35 27.67
CA LEU A 9 -62.41 -3.69 26.52
C LEU A 9 -62.11 -2.49 25.62
N ALA A 10 -63.01 -1.51 25.52
CA ALA A 10 -62.73 -0.26 24.79
C ALA A 10 -61.75 0.66 25.54
N ILE A 11 -61.75 0.62 26.88
CA ILE A 11 -60.81 1.38 27.72
C ILE A 11 -59.45 0.67 27.83
N LEU A 12 -59.39 -0.67 27.81
CA LEU A 12 -58.11 -1.40 27.70
C LEU A 12 -57.48 -1.30 26.30
N GLY A 13 -58.27 -1.05 25.25
CA GLY A 13 -57.80 -0.85 23.88
C GLY A 13 -57.22 0.53 23.57
N MET A 14 -57.47 1.55 24.42
CA MET A 14 -56.92 2.91 24.24
C MET A 14 -55.67 3.21 25.07
N VAL A 15 -55.24 2.31 25.97
CA VAL A 15 -54.05 2.52 26.82
C VAL A 15 -52.78 1.85 26.23
N PHE A 16 -52.89 1.10 25.12
CA PHE A 16 -51.74 0.48 24.44
C PHE A 16 -51.24 1.21 23.17
N LEU A 17 -51.70 2.44 22.93
CA LEU A 17 -51.23 3.29 21.82
C LEU A 17 -50.42 4.52 22.27
N THR A 18 -49.98 4.60 23.51
CA THR A 18 -48.77 5.36 23.84
C THR A 18 -47.59 4.43 23.60
N GLY A 19 -47.27 4.18 22.32
CA GLY A 19 -45.91 3.83 21.99
C GLY A 19 -45.04 4.95 22.56
N CYS A 20 -44.20 4.65 23.54
CA CYS A 20 -43.05 5.50 23.83
C CYS A 20 -42.29 5.59 22.50
N LYS A 21 -42.58 6.63 21.70
CA LYS A 21 -41.65 7.10 20.70
C LYS A 21 -40.42 7.47 21.52
N GLU A 22 -39.41 6.60 21.49
CA GLU A 22 -38.07 7.03 21.86
C GLU A 22 -37.81 8.30 21.05
N SER A 23 -37.69 9.43 21.74
CA SER A 23 -37.26 10.70 21.15
C SER A 23 -35.90 10.46 20.52
N THR A 24 -35.84 10.26 19.21
CA THR A 24 -34.59 10.10 18.49
C THR A 24 -33.89 11.47 18.45
N SER A 25 -32.76 11.59 19.15
CA SER A 25 -31.90 12.79 19.11
C SER A 25 -31.20 12.98 17.76
N ILE A 26 -31.25 11.98 16.88
CA ILE A 26 -30.65 12.01 15.55
C ILE A 26 -31.73 11.76 14.51
N LEU A 27 -31.80 12.64 13.51
CA LEU A 27 -32.64 12.49 12.31
C LEU A 27 -31.74 12.27 11.10
N SER A 28 -31.81 11.08 10.50
CA SER A 28 -31.08 10.82 9.24
C SER A 28 -31.71 11.58 8.08
N LEU A 29 -30.86 12.17 7.25
CA LEU A 29 -31.21 12.80 5.98
C LEU A 29 -30.78 11.97 4.76
N ALA A 30 -30.46 10.68 4.96
CA ALA A 30 -30.22 9.74 3.88
C ALA A 30 -31.51 9.49 3.06
N GLY A 31 -31.38 9.24 1.76
CA GLY A 31 -32.49 9.00 0.84
C GLY A 31 -32.39 9.84 -0.43
N GLU A 32 -33.53 10.11 -1.03
CA GLU A 32 -33.64 10.88 -2.27
C GLU A 32 -33.63 12.39 -2.00
N TRP A 33 -32.92 13.13 -2.85
CA TRP A 33 -32.79 14.59 -2.82
C TRP A 33 -33.13 15.14 -4.22
N GLU A 34 -33.77 16.30 -4.29
CA GLU A 34 -33.79 17.08 -5.54
C GLU A 34 -32.39 17.58 -5.85
N PHE A 35 -32.05 17.61 -7.13
CA PHE A 35 -30.67 17.79 -7.56
C PHE A 35 -30.59 18.70 -8.78
N ALA A 36 -29.57 19.55 -8.83
CA ALA A 36 -29.23 20.29 -10.04
C ALA A 36 -27.72 20.55 -10.14
N ILE A 37 -27.20 20.39 -11.35
CA ILE A 37 -25.84 20.79 -11.73
C ILE A 37 -25.83 22.29 -11.98
N ASP A 38 -24.98 23.04 -11.27
CA ASP A 38 -24.81 24.49 -11.45
C ASP A 38 -23.54 24.79 -12.26
N SER A 39 -23.51 24.31 -13.51
CA SER A 39 -22.33 24.39 -14.36
C SER A 39 -21.88 25.82 -14.68
N MET A 40 -22.74 26.81 -14.42
CA MET A 40 -22.47 28.23 -14.64
C MET A 40 -22.28 29.04 -13.36
N ASP A 41 -22.33 28.37 -12.20
CA ASP A 41 -22.17 28.99 -10.87
C ASP A 41 -23.09 30.20 -10.66
N ILE A 42 -24.35 30.07 -11.10
CA ILE A 42 -25.36 31.13 -11.00
C ILE A 42 -26.39 30.85 -9.91
N GLY A 43 -26.38 29.66 -9.30
CA GLY A 43 -27.43 29.21 -8.41
C GLY A 43 -27.67 30.10 -7.20
N ILE A 44 -26.61 30.68 -6.61
CA ILE A 44 -26.74 31.66 -5.53
C ILE A 44 -27.45 32.92 -6.04
N SER A 45 -26.96 33.50 -7.15
CA SER A 45 -27.52 34.73 -7.75
C SER A 45 -28.96 34.58 -8.25
N LYS A 46 -29.37 33.35 -8.56
CA LYS A 46 -30.71 33.00 -9.02
C LYS A 46 -31.58 32.37 -7.93
N HIS A 47 -31.12 32.37 -6.67
CA HIS A 47 -31.85 31.85 -5.52
C HIS A 47 -32.33 30.41 -5.70
N TRP A 48 -31.49 29.54 -6.28
CA TRP A 48 -31.77 28.11 -6.49
C TRP A 48 -32.12 27.37 -5.20
N TYR A 49 -31.61 27.84 -4.06
CA TYR A 49 -32.00 27.40 -2.73
C TYR A 49 -33.47 27.65 -2.37
N THR A 50 -34.30 28.22 -3.25
CA THR A 50 -35.78 28.30 -3.10
C THR A 50 -36.55 27.57 -4.19
N GLN A 51 -35.86 27.04 -5.21
CA GLN A 51 -36.47 26.42 -6.39
C GLN A 51 -36.58 24.90 -6.25
N SER A 52 -37.48 24.27 -6.99
CA SER A 52 -37.51 22.80 -7.07
C SER A 52 -36.86 22.29 -8.34
N PHE A 53 -36.23 21.12 -8.23
CA PHE A 53 -35.53 20.50 -9.35
C PHE A 53 -36.17 19.17 -9.78
N PRO A 54 -36.27 18.91 -11.09
CA PRO A 54 -36.85 17.68 -11.60
C PRO A 54 -35.94 16.47 -11.38
N ASP A 55 -34.62 16.68 -11.45
CA ASP A 55 -33.65 15.61 -11.27
C ASP A 55 -33.55 15.22 -9.79
N LYS A 56 -33.33 13.93 -9.56
CA LYS A 56 -33.18 13.35 -8.23
C LYS A 56 -31.84 12.62 -8.11
N ILE A 57 -31.30 12.60 -6.90
CA ILE A 57 -30.11 11.83 -6.55
C ILE A 57 -30.28 11.18 -5.18
N LYS A 58 -29.71 9.98 -5.01
CA LYS A 58 -29.68 9.30 -3.73
C LYS A 58 -28.41 9.68 -2.98
N LEU A 59 -28.57 10.24 -1.78
CA LEU A 59 -27.48 10.50 -0.86
C LEU A 59 -27.65 9.63 0.39
N PRO A 60 -26.58 9.15 1.03
CA PRO A 60 -25.18 9.40 0.70
C PRO A 60 -24.74 8.72 -0.61
N GLY A 61 -23.89 9.39 -1.37
CA GLY A 61 -23.48 8.99 -2.72
C GLY A 61 -22.91 10.16 -3.52
N THR A 62 -22.53 9.89 -4.77
CA THR A 62 -21.92 10.86 -5.67
C THR A 62 -22.68 11.00 -6.98
N MET A 63 -22.43 12.08 -7.70
CA MET A 63 -22.91 12.26 -9.08
C MET A 63 -22.43 11.13 -10.00
N ASP A 64 -21.21 10.63 -9.80
CA ASP A 64 -20.64 9.51 -10.56
C ASP A 64 -21.46 8.23 -10.37
N ASP A 65 -21.89 7.92 -9.13
CA ASP A 65 -22.77 6.77 -8.83
C ASP A 65 -24.12 6.86 -9.55
N ALA A 66 -24.64 8.08 -9.67
CA ALA A 66 -25.91 8.38 -10.32
C ALA A 66 -25.81 8.54 -11.85
N GLY A 67 -24.59 8.55 -12.41
CA GLY A 67 -24.34 8.75 -13.83
C GLY A 67 -24.53 10.19 -14.32
N TYR A 68 -24.50 11.18 -13.42
CA TYR A 68 -24.56 12.59 -13.78
C TYR A 68 -23.17 13.16 -14.11
N GLY A 69 -23.12 14.09 -15.07
CA GLY A 69 -21.89 14.77 -15.49
C GLY A 69 -21.61 14.58 -16.98
N ILE A 70 -20.38 14.89 -17.40
CA ILE A 70 -19.93 14.77 -18.79
C ILE A 70 -19.50 13.31 -19.03
N PRO A 71 -20.14 12.57 -19.95
CA PRO A 71 -19.77 11.20 -20.24
C PRO A 71 -18.41 11.11 -20.93
N ASN A 72 -17.60 10.14 -20.54
CA ASN A 72 -16.33 9.84 -21.17
C ASN A 72 -16.53 9.29 -22.60
N ARG A 73 -15.67 9.72 -23.52
CA ARG A 73 -15.67 9.29 -24.94
C ARG A 73 -14.33 8.70 -25.39
N LEU A 74 -13.38 8.53 -24.47
CA LEU A 74 -12.09 7.94 -24.78
C LEU A 74 -12.24 6.46 -25.15
N LEU A 75 -11.52 6.04 -26.19
CA LEU A 75 -11.38 4.63 -26.54
C LEU A 75 -10.17 4.03 -25.81
N PRO A 76 -10.13 2.70 -25.58
CA PRO A 76 -8.95 2.02 -25.08
C PRO A 76 -7.69 2.36 -25.89
N SER A 77 -6.59 2.63 -25.20
CA SER A 77 -5.28 2.92 -25.80
C SER A 77 -4.18 2.75 -24.75
N ILE A 78 -2.96 2.44 -25.20
CA ILE A 78 -1.75 2.47 -24.37
C ILE A 78 -1.09 3.86 -24.32
N SER A 79 -1.76 4.90 -24.82
CA SER A 79 -1.29 6.29 -24.80
C SER A 79 -1.90 7.10 -23.67
N LYS A 80 -1.32 8.27 -23.39
CA LYS A 80 -1.98 9.28 -22.55
C LYS A 80 -3.25 9.81 -23.26
N PRO A 81 -4.34 10.10 -22.53
CA PRO A 81 -4.46 10.01 -21.06
C PRO A 81 -4.80 8.61 -20.51
N GLN A 82 -5.23 7.64 -21.32
CA GLN A 82 -5.78 6.35 -20.88
C GLN A 82 -4.82 5.56 -19.98
N ILE A 83 -3.53 5.60 -20.28
CA ILE A 83 -2.51 4.82 -19.57
C ILE A 83 -2.09 5.44 -18.22
N LEU A 84 -2.57 6.65 -17.88
CA LEU A 84 -2.22 7.34 -16.64
C LEU A 84 -2.90 6.71 -15.42
N HIS A 85 -4.20 6.43 -15.53
CA HIS A 85 -5.00 5.93 -14.42
C HIS A 85 -6.30 5.31 -14.95
N LEU A 86 -7.11 4.74 -14.05
CA LEU A 86 -8.47 4.30 -14.38
C LEU A 86 -9.31 5.50 -14.84
N THR A 87 -10.17 5.28 -15.84
CA THR A 87 -10.92 6.36 -16.49
C THR A 87 -12.33 6.47 -15.91
N ARG A 88 -12.73 7.66 -15.46
CA ARG A 88 -14.10 7.90 -15.00
C ARG A 88 -15.12 7.79 -16.13
N LYS A 89 -16.28 7.18 -15.86
CA LYS A 89 -17.40 7.11 -16.82
C LYS A 89 -18.09 8.45 -17.03
N HIS A 90 -18.26 9.22 -15.97
CA HIS A 90 -18.83 10.56 -15.98
C HIS A 90 -17.94 11.47 -15.15
N SER A 91 -17.85 12.76 -15.48
CA SER A 91 -17.09 13.72 -14.68
C SER A 91 -17.77 15.07 -14.59
N TYR A 92 -17.70 15.68 -13.41
CA TYR A 92 -18.15 17.05 -13.19
C TYR A 92 -17.31 17.71 -12.08
N ILE A 93 -16.84 18.92 -12.35
CA ILE A 93 -16.13 19.78 -11.39
C ILE A 93 -16.85 21.11 -11.40
N GLY A 94 -17.34 21.53 -10.24
CA GLY A 94 -18.17 22.72 -10.10
C GLY A 94 -19.21 22.54 -9.00
N PRO A 95 -20.04 23.57 -8.78
CA PRO A 95 -21.10 23.51 -7.80
C PRO A 95 -22.27 22.64 -8.25
N ALA A 96 -22.89 21.98 -7.28
CA ALA A 96 -24.15 21.27 -7.43
C ALA A 96 -25.04 21.50 -6.21
N TRP A 97 -26.35 21.45 -6.42
CA TRP A 97 -27.36 21.73 -5.41
C TRP A 97 -28.13 20.47 -5.04
N TYR A 98 -28.31 20.26 -3.74
CA TYR A 98 -29.04 19.14 -3.15
C TYR A 98 -30.12 19.69 -2.25
N ILE A 99 -31.37 19.38 -2.55
CA ILE A 99 -32.53 19.96 -1.88
C ILE A 99 -33.45 18.87 -1.34
N ARG A 100 -33.94 19.06 -0.11
CA ARG A 100 -34.87 18.11 0.51
C ARG A 100 -35.80 18.80 1.48
N GLU A 101 -37.04 18.31 1.51
CA GLU A 101 -37.95 18.59 2.60
C GLU A 101 -37.69 17.65 3.77
N ILE A 102 -37.64 18.21 4.97
CA ILE A 102 -37.46 17.49 6.22
C ILE A 102 -38.62 17.81 7.15
N SER A 103 -38.84 16.96 8.14
CA SER A 103 -39.81 17.20 9.21
C SER A 103 -39.10 17.09 10.54
N VAL A 104 -38.85 18.23 11.17
CA VAL A 104 -38.25 18.33 12.49
C VAL A 104 -39.31 17.93 13.54
N PRO A 105 -39.01 16.95 14.42
CA PRO A 105 -39.93 16.48 15.45
C PRO A 105 -40.37 17.58 16.44
N SER A 106 -41.58 17.45 16.99
CA SER A 106 -42.15 18.40 17.99
C SER A 106 -41.40 18.46 19.31
N ASP A 107 -40.74 17.36 19.69
CA ASP A 107 -39.92 17.27 20.90
C ASP A 107 -38.53 17.89 20.74
N TRP A 108 -38.21 18.46 19.57
CA TRP A 108 -36.99 19.24 19.34
C TRP A 108 -37.17 20.74 19.63
N GLU A 109 -38.35 21.17 20.09
CA GLU A 109 -38.59 22.56 20.51
C GLU A 109 -37.55 23.01 21.54
N GLY A 110 -36.91 24.16 21.30
CA GLY A 110 -35.89 24.74 22.19
C GLY A 110 -34.57 23.97 22.28
N LYS A 111 -34.34 22.97 21.40
CA LYS A 111 -33.07 22.23 21.33
C LYS A 111 -32.07 22.93 20.41
N ASN A 112 -30.79 22.71 20.67
CA ASN A 112 -29.72 23.09 19.74
C ASN A 112 -29.64 22.05 18.62
N ILE A 113 -29.66 22.46 17.36
CA ILE A 113 -29.71 21.54 16.22
C ILE A 113 -28.43 21.68 15.41
N GLU A 114 -27.71 20.58 15.21
CA GLU A 114 -26.49 20.53 14.39
C GLU A 114 -26.70 19.66 13.17
N LEU A 115 -26.30 20.13 11.99
CA LEU A 115 -26.19 19.31 10.79
C LEU A 115 -24.77 18.76 10.69
N LYS A 116 -24.66 17.44 10.44
CA LYS A 116 -23.41 16.76 10.11
C LYS A 116 -23.46 16.24 8.68
N LEU A 117 -22.42 16.54 7.90
CA LEU A 117 -22.11 15.94 6.61
C LEU A 117 -20.77 15.22 6.74
N GLU A 118 -20.76 13.89 6.75
CA GLU A 118 -19.56 13.12 7.12
C GLU A 118 -18.35 13.35 6.20
N ARG A 119 -18.55 13.37 4.88
CA ARG A 119 -17.44 13.58 3.95
C ARG A 119 -17.90 14.25 2.67
N VAL A 120 -17.24 15.35 2.33
CA VAL A 120 -17.50 16.18 1.15
C VAL A 120 -16.18 16.62 0.53
N ILE A 121 -16.16 16.82 -0.79
CA ILE A 121 -15.10 17.55 -1.49
C ILE A 121 -15.77 18.78 -2.13
N TRP A 122 -15.34 20.01 -1.88
CA TRP A 122 -14.41 20.51 -0.88
C TRP A 122 -15.17 21.45 0.08
N GLN A 123 -16.07 22.25 -0.47
CA GLN A 123 -16.79 23.27 0.27
C GLN A 123 -18.29 23.01 0.29
N THR A 124 -18.94 23.36 1.39
CA THR A 124 -20.41 23.37 1.48
C THR A 124 -20.96 24.67 2.03
N ASN A 125 -22.14 25.05 1.52
CA ASN A 125 -22.99 26.11 2.04
C ASN A 125 -24.41 25.54 2.25
N VAL A 126 -25.14 26.03 3.25
CA VAL A 126 -26.45 25.49 3.64
C VAL A 126 -27.47 26.61 3.75
N TRP A 127 -28.70 26.32 3.31
CA TRP A 127 -29.87 27.18 3.48
C TRP A 127 -31.02 26.40 4.09
N ILE A 128 -31.77 27.06 4.98
CA ILE A 128 -33.00 26.55 5.56
C ILE A 128 -34.13 27.52 5.22
N ASP A 129 -35.19 27.03 4.56
CA ASP A 129 -36.34 27.81 4.09
C ASP A 129 -35.95 29.08 3.32
N GLY A 130 -34.85 28.99 2.57
CA GLY A 130 -34.30 30.07 1.75
C GLY A 130 -33.45 31.10 2.50
N LYS A 131 -33.25 30.95 3.81
CA LYS A 131 -32.29 31.72 4.60
C LYS A 131 -30.94 31.00 4.62
N GLU A 132 -29.88 31.71 4.27
CA GLU A 132 -28.51 31.20 4.34
C GLU A 132 -28.12 30.98 5.81
N VAL A 133 -27.53 29.82 6.09
CA VAL A 133 -26.94 29.50 7.38
C VAL A 133 -25.57 30.16 7.44
N ASP A 134 -25.25 30.81 8.57
CA ASP A 134 -24.00 31.53 8.72
C ASP A 134 -22.78 30.61 8.57
N GLY A 135 -21.86 31.02 7.69
CA GLY A 135 -20.59 30.36 7.45
C GLY A 135 -20.59 29.33 6.33
N GLU A 136 -19.40 28.99 5.88
CA GLU A 136 -19.14 27.88 4.98
C GLU A 136 -18.25 26.85 5.68
N GLN A 137 -18.33 25.60 5.25
CA GLN A 137 -17.44 24.55 5.75
C GLN A 137 -16.50 24.10 4.65
N GLU A 138 -15.25 23.87 5.06
CA GLU A 138 -14.13 23.58 4.19
C GLU A 138 -13.26 22.47 4.82
N SER A 139 -13.22 21.30 4.18
CA SER A 139 -12.38 20.14 4.55
C SER A 139 -12.41 19.11 3.43
N LEU A 140 -11.38 18.26 3.34
CA LEU A 140 -11.38 17.08 2.46
C LEU A 140 -11.60 15.77 3.23
N ILE A 141 -11.34 15.81 4.54
CA ILE A 141 -11.15 14.64 5.37
C ILE A 141 -12.20 14.53 6.47
N SER A 142 -12.49 15.66 7.13
CA SER A 142 -13.28 15.69 8.35
C SER A 142 -14.73 16.11 8.06
N PRO A 143 -15.69 15.72 8.92
CA PRO A 143 -17.08 16.11 8.72
C PRO A 143 -17.29 17.62 8.73
N HIS A 144 -18.25 18.07 7.92
CA HIS A 144 -18.75 19.44 7.96
C HIS A 144 -19.89 19.53 8.98
N TYR A 145 -19.77 20.48 9.91
CA TYR A 145 -20.76 20.74 10.95
C TYR A 145 -21.35 22.14 10.77
N PHE A 146 -22.69 22.25 10.85
CA PHE A 146 -23.41 23.53 10.84
C PHE A 146 -24.34 23.63 12.04
N ASP A 147 -24.34 24.78 12.71
CA ASP A 147 -25.32 25.10 13.74
C ASP A 147 -26.60 25.63 13.07
N LEU A 148 -27.69 24.88 13.19
CA LEU A 148 -28.99 25.17 12.61
C LEU A 148 -30.02 25.61 13.66
N THR A 149 -29.58 25.88 14.89
CA THR A 149 -30.46 26.18 16.03
C THR A 149 -31.39 27.37 15.75
N GLU A 150 -30.86 28.46 15.19
CA GLU A 150 -31.63 29.67 14.86
C GLU A 150 -32.42 29.58 13.54
N TYR A 151 -32.37 28.42 12.87
CA TYR A 151 -32.89 28.21 11.51
C TYR A 151 -34.00 27.16 11.46
N LEU A 152 -33.99 26.20 12.39
CA LEU A 152 -34.95 25.10 12.44
C LEU A 152 -35.83 25.20 13.69
N SER A 153 -37.12 24.95 13.50
CA SER A 153 -38.08 24.73 14.57
C SER A 153 -38.83 23.43 14.29
N PRO A 154 -39.69 22.94 15.20
CA PRO A 154 -40.55 21.82 14.88
C PRO A 154 -41.47 22.08 13.68
N GLY A 155 -41.55 21.09 12.79
CA GLY A 155 -42.41 21.15 11.60
C GLY A 155 -41.65 20.85 10.31
N LYS A 156 -42.26 21.25 9.19
CA LYS A 156 -41.68 21.03 7.86
C LYS A 156 -40.72 22.16 7.53
N HIS A 157 -39.53 21.79 7.08
CA HIS A 157 -38.52 22.72 6.61
C HIS A 157 -37.93 22.21 5.31
N ARG A 158 -37.39 23.13 4.52
CA ARG A 158 -36.67 22.83 3.30
C ARG A 158 -35.19 23.14 3.50
N ILE A 159 -34.36 22.11 3.40
CA ILE A 159 -32.91 22.23 3.44
C ILE A 159 -32.37 22.22 2.00
N ALA A 160 -31.49 23.17 1.70
CA ALA A 160 -30.71 23.20 0.48
C ALA A 160 -29.22 23.23 0.81
N ILE A 161 -28.44 22.39 0.16
CA ILE A 161 -27.00 22.27 0.33
C ILE A 161 -26.35 22.49 -1.02
N ARG A 162 -25.42 23.44 -1.11
CA ARG A 162 -24.54 23.62 -2.27
C ARG A 162 -23.21 22.94 -1.95
N VAL A 163 -22.78 22.00 -2.80
CA VAL A 163 -21.47 21.35 -2.71
C VAL A 163 -20.62 21.79 -3.89
N ASP A 164 -19.40 22.25 -3.60
CA ASP A 164 -18.45 22.74 -4.59
C ASP A 164 -17.14 21.97 -4.48
N ASN A 165 -16.87 21.13 -5.48
CA ASN A 165 -15.68 20.27 -5.54
C ASN A 165 -14.52 20.89 -6.33
N ARG A 166 -14.58 22.19 -6.66
CA ARG A 166 -13.46 22.91 -7.28
C ARG A 166 -12.28 22.97 -6.30
N LYS A 167 -11.08 22.77 -6.82
CA LYS A 167 -9.82 22.92 -6.08
C LYS A 167 -9.71 24.34 -5.52
N LYS A 168 -9.56 24.45 -4.18
CA LYS A 168 -9.34 25.72 -3.47
C LYS A 168 -7.87 26.10 -3.35
N TYR A 169 -7.03 25.12 -3.01
CA TYR A 169 -5.60 25.32 -2.80
C TYR A 169 -4.77 24.31 -3.59
N ASP A 170 -3.51 24.68 -3.87
CA ASP A 170 -2.56 23.77 -4.51
C ASP A 170 -1.77 22.94 -3.49
N ILE A 171 -2.44 21.92 -2.95
CA ILE A 171 -1.89 20.95 -1.99
C ILE A 171 -1.32 19.69 -2.67
N THR A 172 -1.06 19.75 -3.99
CA THR A 172 -0.65 18.64 -4.84
C THR A 172 0.50 18.98 -5.78
N ALA A 173 1.51 18.13 -5.85
CA ALA A 173 2.52 18.16 -6.90
C ALA A 173 1.93 17.49 -8.16
N GLY A 174 1.72 18.28 -9.22
CA GLY A 174 1.23 17.77 -10.51
C GLY A 174 -0.14 17.09 -10.46
N ASP A 175 -1.03 17.52 -9.54
CA ASP A 175 -2.35 16.91 -9.30
C ASP A 175 -2.29 15.39 -8.99
N MET A 176 -1.30 14.95 -8.18
CA MET A 176 -1.12 13.53 -7.85
C MET A 176 -1.40 13.11 -6.38
N ALA A 177 -1.74 14.03 -5.47
CA ALA A 177 -2.10 13.66 -4.09
C ALA A 177 -3.47 12.94 -4.03
N HIS A 178 -3.63 11.96 -3.15
CA HIS A 178 -4.78 11.03 -3.20
C HIS A 178 -6.06 11.57 -2.57
N ALA A 179 -5.98 12.63 -1.77
CA ALA A 179 -7.14 13.20 -1.10
C ALA A 179 -8.19 13.83 -2.04
N TYR A 180 -7.80 14.28 -3.25
CA TYR A 180 -8.72 14.96 -4.17
C TYR A 180 -8.28 14.98 -5.66
N THR A 181 -7.52 14.01 -6.14
CA THR A 181 -7.10 13.96 -7.58
C THR A 181 -7.77 12.80 -8.31
N ASN A 182 -7.55 12.68 -9.62
CA ASN A 182 -8.09 11.58 -10.45
C ASN A 182 -7.12 10.39 -10.61
N GLU A 183 -6.00 10.37 -9.87
CA GLU A 183 -5.00 9.29 -10.02
C GLU A 183 -5.51 7.95 -9.46
N THR A 184 -6.02 7.94 -8.23
CA THR A 184 -6.51 6.72 -7.54
C THR A 184 -7.92 6.93 -7.02
N GLN A 185 -8.13 7.97 -6.22
CA GLN A 185 -9.45 8.56 -6.00
C GLN A 185 -9.90 9.30 -7.27
N ILE A 186 -11.16 9.75 -7.30
CA ILE A 186 -11.70 10.70 -8.26
C ILE A 186 -12.09 12.03 -7.61
N MET A 187 -12.16 13.10 -8.40
CA MET A 187 -12.80 14.35 -7.99
C MET A 187 -14.32 14.26 -8.08
N TRP A 188 -14.96 13.56 -7.14
CA TRP A 188 -16.41 13.40 -7.08
C TRP A 188 -17.11 14.66 -6.54
N ASN A 189 -18.40 14.83 -6.84
CA ASN A 189 -19.29 15.79 -6.18
C ASN A 189 -20.46 14.99 -5.59
N GLY A 190 -20.84 15.30 -4.36
CA GLY A 190 -21.80 14.53 -3.58
C GLY A 190 -21.54 14.68 -2.09
N ILE A 191 -22.22 13.85 -1.31
CA ILE A 191 -22.04 13.79 0.14
C ILE A 191 -21.98 12.31 0.51
N LEU A 192 -20.86 11.88 1.07
CA LEU A 192 -20.63 10.51 1.50
C LEU A 192 -20.86 10.37 3.01
N GLY A 193 -21.15 9.15 3.46
CA GLY A 193 -21.34 8.83 4.87
C GLY A 193 -22.58 9.46 5.51
N GLU A 194 -22.56 9.62 6.82
CA GLU A 194 -23.65 10.16 7.61
C GLU A 194 -24.06 11.56 7.12
N ILE A 195 -25.36 11.71 6.84
CA ILE A 195 -26.03 13.00 6.64
C ILE A 195 -27.13 13.04 7.67
N SER A 196 -26.99 13.87 8.71
CA SER A 196 -27.92 13.84 9.84
C SER A 196 -28.08 15.20 10.51
N LEU A 197 -29.26 15.41 11.07
CA LEU A 197 -29.48 16.42 12.10
C LEU A 197 -29.36 15.78 13.47
N ARG A 198 -28.74 16.49 14.41
CA ARG A 198 -28.60 16.07 15.80
C ARG A 198 -29.18 17.15 16.71
N ALA A 199 -30.19 16.79 17.48
CA ALA A 199 -30.74 17.64 18.51
C ALA A 199 -30.05 17.41 19.85
N LYS A 200 -29.53 18.49 20.40
CA LYS A 200 -28.82 18.56 21.67
C LYS A 200 -29.65 19.39 22.63
N ASP A 201 -29.79 18.93 23.87
CA ASP A 201 -30.45 19.72 24.91
C ASP A 201 -29.66 21.02 25.20
N ALA A 202 -30.20 21.91 26.05
CA ALA A 202 -29.53 23.17 26.42
C ALA A 202 -28.13 22.93 27.02
N VAL A 203 -27.94 21.81 27.71
CA VAL A 203 -26.62 21.32 28.12
C VAL A 203 -26.20 20.19 27.19
N PHE A 204 -25.00 20.30 26.60
CA PHE A 204 -24.45 19.28 25.72
C PHE A 204 -22.92 19.23 25.76
N MET A 205 -22.34 18.12 25.31
CA MET A 205 -20.90 17.88 25.35
C MET A 205 -20.23 18.23 24.01
N LYS A 206 -18.97 18.67 24.09
CA LYS A 206 -18.10 18.99 22.96
C LYS A 206 -16.69 18.47 23.21
N ASP A 207 -16.02 18.02 22.16
CA ASP A 207 -14.60 17.65 22.13
C ASP A 207 -14.15 16.75 23.28
N ILE A 208 -14.89 15.66 23.56
CA ILE A 208 -14.48 14.69 24.58
C ILE A 208 -13.29 13.86 24.08
N GLN A 209 -12.12 14.08 24.66
CA GLN A 209 -10.85 13.43 24.36
C GLN A 209 -10.40 12.57 25.53
N ILE A 210 -9.94 11.36 25.23
CA ILE A 210 -9.46 10.37 26.20
C ILE A 210 -7.96 10.15 25.97
N TYR A 211 -7.16 10.34 27.01
CA TYR A 211 -5.71 10.14 27.02
C TYR A 211 -5.36 8.97 27.95
N PRO A 212 -5.05 7.79 27.40
CA PRO A 212 -4.60 6.64 28.19
C PRO A 212 -3.22 6.84 28.80
N ASP A 213 -3.09 6.58 30.10
CA ASP A 213 -1.81 6.41 30.79
C ASP A 213 -1.68 4.96 31.28
N ILE A 214 -0.81 4.21 30.62
CA ILE A 214 -0.59 2.79 30.95
C ILE A 214 0.30 2.58 32.18
N GLN A 215 1.05 3.61 32.60
CA GLN A 215 1.95 3.54 33.75
C GLN A 215 1.16 3.69 35.05
N THR A 216 0.26 4.68 35.10
CA THR A 216 -0.66 4.86 36.24
C THR A 216 -1.92 4.01 36.13
N ARG A 217 -2.19 3.42 34.95
CA ARG A 217 -3.40 2.65 34.63
C ARG A 217 -4.66 3.49 34.78
N GLU A 218 -4.60 4.68 34.23
CA GLU A 218 -5.67 5.67 34.28
C GLU A 218 -5.97 6.16 32.87
N ILE A 219 -7.16 6.76 32.71
CA ILE A 219 -7.45 7.61 31.56
C ILE A 219 -7.70 9.03 32.05
N HIS A 220 -7.14 10.00 31.33
CA HIS A 220 -7.45 11.41 31.53
C HIS A 220 -8.50 11.81 30.50
N VAL A 221 -9.64 12.27 30.99
CA VAL A 221 -10.78 12.66 30.16
C VAL A 221 -10.85 14.18 30.15
N LYS A 222 -10.67 14.76 28.97
CA LYS A 222 -10.75 16.20 28.74
C LYS A 222 -11.90 16.50 27.79
N GLY A 223 -12.56 17.63 27.97
CA GLY A 223 -13.59 18.06 27.05
C GLY A 223 -14.36 19.26 27.58
N LYS A 224 -15.54 19.50 27.01
CA LYS A 224 -16.33 20.68 27.29
C LYS A 224 -17.79 20.33 27.49
N LEU A 225 -18.41 20.97 28.47
CA LEU A 225 -19.86 21.09 28.59
C LEU A 225 -20.26 22.49 28.16
N GLN A 226 -21.10 22.57 27.13
CA GLN A 226 -21.75 23.80 26.73
C GLN A 226 -23.11 23.88 27.40
N ASN A 227 -23.42 25.00 28.03
CA ASN A 227 -24.76 25.33 28.52
C ASN A 227 -25.26 26.59 27.81
N THR A 228 -26.27 26.44 26.93
CA THR A 228 -26.93 27.56 26.25
C THR A 228 -28.14 28.10 27.01
N GLY A 229 -28.52 27.46 28.11
CA GLY A 229 -29.62 27.86 28.97
C GLY A 229 -29.20 28.67 30.21
N ASN A 230 -30.10 28.67 31.20
CA ASN A 230 -29.84 29.31 32.50
C ASN A 230 -28.82 28.52 33.32
N LYS A 231 -28.34 29.14 34.41
CA LYS A 231 -27.53 28.43 35.40
C LYS A 231 -28.26 27.17 35.88
N ALA A 232 -27.59 26.04 35.78
CA ALA A 232 -28.09 24.74 36.18
C ALA A 232 -27.13 24.08 37.17
N SER A 233 -27.64 23.12 37.94
CA SER A 233 -26.82 22.20 38.73
C SER A 233 -27.23 20.78 38.36
N GLY A 234 -26.26 19.87 38.32
CA GLY A 234 -26.49 18.52 37.87
C GLY A 234 -25.41 17.55 38.31
N THR A 235 -25.62 16.31 37.94
CA THR A 235 -24.72 15.20 38.25
C THR A 235 -24.05 14.73 36.96
N LEU A 236 -22.72 14.79 36.95
CA LEU A 236 -21.89 14.13 35.95
C LEU A 236 -21.65 12.68 36.40
N THR A 237 -22.06 11.72 35.57
CA THR A 237 -21.75 10.31 35.75
C THR A 237 -20.87 9.85 34.60
N VAL A 238 -19.79 9.15 34.91
CA VAL A 238 -18.87 8.55 33.94
C VAL A 238 -18.84 7.06 34.21
N HIS A 239 -19.17 6.26 33.20
CA HIS A 239 -19.12 4.81 33.27
C HIS A 239 -18.17 4.28 32.19
N VAL A 240 -17.13 3.57 32.61
CA VAL A 240 -16.18 2.91 31.70
C VAL A 240 -16.44 1.41 31.75
N LYS A 241 -16.56 0.79 30.58
CA LYS A 241 -16.71 -0.66 30.45
C LYS A 241 -15.87 -1.21 29.31
N GLU A 242 -15.51 -2.48 29.41
CA GLU A 242 -14.94 -3.19 28.26
C GLU A 242 -16.02 -3.42 27.20
N LYS A 243 -15.78 -3.02 25.96
CA LYS A 243 -16.80 -2.93 24.91
C LYS A 243 -17.48 -4.27 24.59
N ASN A 244 -16.68 -5.32 24.41
CA ASN A 244 -17.19 -6.61 23.92
C ASN A 244 -17.87 -7.45 25.02
N THR A 245 -17.41 -7.33 26.27
CA THR A 245 -17.95 -8.11 27.40
C THR A 245 -18.97 -7.34 28.24
N GLY A 246 -19.00 -6.00 28.12
CA GLY A 246 -19.82 -5.13 28.97
C GLY A 246 -19.34 -5.07 30.42
N LYS A 247 -18.16 -5.65 30.73
CA LYS A 247 -17.61 -5.66 32.09
C LYS A 247 -17.33 -4.22 32.53
N SER A 248 -18.00 -3.79 33.59
CA SER A 248 -17.75 -2.49 34.23
C SER A 248 -16.31 -2.42 34.73
N VAL A 249 -15.65 -1.29 34.47
CA VAL A 249 -14.26 -1.01 34.88
C VAL A 249 -14.25 0.03 35.98
N THR A 250 -14.87 1.17 35.72
CA THR A 250 -14.92 2.32 36.64
C THR A 250 -16.23 3.07 36.49
N GLU A 251 -16.68 3.61 37.61
CA GLU A 251 -17.81 4.52 37.68
C GLU A 251 -17.44 5.72 38.56
N ILE A 252 -17.68 6.92 38.05
CA ILE A 252 -17.45 8.18 38.78
C ILE A 252 -18.74 8.97 38.76
N GLU A 253 -19.06 9.59 39.89
CA GLU A 253 -20.16 10.53 40.02
C GLU A 253 -19.65 11.82 40.66
N GLN A 254 -19.99 12.96 40.05
CA GLN A 254 -19.61 14.28 40.55
C GLN A 254 -20.77 15.28 40.39
N GLN A 255 -21.04 16.04 41.45
CA GLN A 255 -21.96 17.19 41.36
C GLN A 255 -21.25 18.39 40.74
N MET A 256 -21.91 19.06 39.80
CA MET A 256 -21.37 20.21 39.09
C MET A 256 -22.42 21.32 38.98
N ASP A 257 -21.96 22.56 39.17
CA ASP A 257 -22.70 23.75 38.81
C ASP A 257 -22.28 24.20 37.39
N LEU A 258 -23.27 24.45 36.55
CA LEU A 258 -23.11 24.86 35.16
C LEU A 258 -23.63 26.29 34.99
N SER A 259 -22.71 27.24 34.84
CA SER A 259 -23.05 28.59 34.38
C SER A 259 -23.43 28.56 32.89
N ALA A 260 -24.07 29.63 32.40
CA ALA A 260 -24.22 29.80 30.95
C ALA A 260 -22.83 29.90 30.30
N GLY A 261 -22.66 29.29 29.12
CA GLY A 261 -21.39 29.23 28.42
C GLY A 261 -20.68 27.87 28.54
N GLU A 262 -19.37 27.89 28.33
CA GLU A 262 -18.52 26.69 28.32
C GLU A 262 -17.97 26.38 29.71
N THR A 263 -18.04 25.11 30.13
CA THR A 263 -17.38 24.57 31.31
C THR A 263 -16.41 23.47 30.90
N MET A 264 -15.15 23.58 31.33
CA MET A 264 -14.13 22.58 31.02
C MET A 264 -14.34 21.32 31.88
N LEU A 265 -14.23 20.16 31.24
CA LEU A 265 -14.10 18.86 31.87
C LEU A 265 -12.62 18.46 31.86
N ASP A 266 -12.09 18.13 33.04
CA ASP A 266 -10.76 17.55 33.21
C ASP A 266 -10.78 16.68 34.47
N PHE A 267 -10.83 15.36 34.27
CA PHE A 267 -10.84 14.39 35.36
C PHE A 267 -10.16 13.09 34.96
N VAL A 268 -9.78 12.31 35.96
CA VAL A 268 -9.06 11.04 35.80
C VAL A 268 -9.99 9.88 36.18
N CYS A 269 -10.00 8.83 35.35
CA CYS A 269 -10.68 7.58 35.68
C CYS A 269 -9.65 6.46 35.87
N PRO A 270 -9.62 5.77 37.03
CA PRO A 270 -8.80 4.58 37.19
C PRO A 270 -9.31 3.47 36.27
N MET A 271 -8.42 2.65 35.70
CA MET A 271 -8.78 1.50 34.86
C MET A 271 -8.63 0.16 35.58
N GLY A 272 -8.12 0.18 36.82
CA GLY A 272 -7.95 -0.99 37.67
C GLY A 272 -6.76 -1.87 37.28
N GLU A 273 -6.44 -2.82 38.17
CA GLU A 273 -5.25 -3.67 38.02
C GLU A 273 -5.35 -4.63 36.83
N ASP A 274 -6.56 -5.09 36.49
CA ASP A 274 -6.81 -6.08 35.42
C ASP A 274 -6.96 -5.46 34.01
N VAL A 275 -6.61 -4.18 33.84
CA VAL A 275 -6.71 -3.49 32.55
C VAL A 275 -5.85 -4.18 31.49
N ARG A 276 -6.41 -4.37 30.28
CA ARG A 276 -5.71 -5.01 29.16
C ARG A 276 -5.33 -3.96 28.14
N LEU A 277 -4.07 -4.03 27.68
CA LEU A 277 -3.53 -3.06 26.75
C LEU A 277 -3.84 -3.43 25.30
N TRP A 278 -4.21 -2.41 24.50
CA TRP A 278 -4.47 -2.54 23.09
C TRP A 278 -3.15 -2.69 22.30
N SER A 279 -3.11 -3.61 21.34
CA SER A 279 -1.99 -3.87 20.42
C SER A 279 -2.44 -4.74 19.25
N GLU A 280 -1.55 -5.04 18.30
CA GLU A 280 -1.85 -5.95 17.18
C GLU A 280 -2.24 -7.39 17.59
N PHE A 281 -1.79 -7.82 18.78
CA PHE A 281 -2.05 -9.14 19.34
C PHE A 281 -3.26 -9.15 20.27
N THR A 282 -3.56 -8.01 20.88
CA THR A 282 -4.60 -7.85 21.90
C THR A 282 -5.44 -6.61 21.60
N PRO A 283 -6.31 -6.62 20.57
CA PRO A 283 -7.09 -5.45 20.16
C PRO A 283 -8.31 -5.21 21.07
N ILE A 284 -8.08 -5.03 22.37
CA ILE A 284 -9.14 -4.81 23.36
C ILE A 284 -9.58 -3.35 23.39
N MET A 285 -10.90 -3.15 23.26
CA MET A 285 -11.54 -1.83 23.25
C MET A 285 -12.40 -1.62 24.50
N TYR A 286 -12.43 -0.37 24.95
CA TYR A 286 -13.27 0.13 26.03
C TYR A 286 -14.25 1.17 25.50
N GLU A 287 -15.38 1.33 26.18
CA GLU A 287 -16.36 2.39 25.94
C GLU A 287 -16.48 3.22 27.22
N LEU A 288 -16.32 4.53 27.09
CA LEU A 288 -16.65 5.51 28.10
C LEU A 288 -18.02 6.10 27.76
N GLU A 289 -18.98 5.94 28.67
CA GLU A 289 -20.29 6.58 28.64
C GLU A 289 -20.29 7.71 29.67
N ILE A 290 -20.37 8.96 29.20
CA ILE A 290 -20.41 10.15 30.03
C ILE A 290 -21.79 10.78 29.95
N LYS A 291 -22.36 11.13 31.10
CA LYS A 291 -23.70 11.71 31.24
C LYS A 291 -23.67 12.91 32.15
N MET A 292 -24.20 14.04 31.70
CA MET A 292 -24.50 15.17 32.57
C MET A 292 -26.01 15.31 32.67
N LYS A 293 -26.56 14.98 33.84
CA LYS A 293 -27.99 15.05 34.12
C LYS A 293 -28.29 16.25 35.01
N THR A 294 -29.04 17.21 34.49
CA THR A 294 -29.62 18.30 35.28
C THR A 294 -31.11 18.03 35.51
N LYS A 295 -31.82 18.97 36.15
CA LYS A 295 -33.28 18.90 36.28
C LYS A 295 -34.00 18.91 34.93
N GLU A 296 -33.43 19.60 33.93
CA GLU A 296 -34.10 19.95 32.68
C GLU A 296 -33.38 19.41 31.42
N SER A 297 -32.19 18.83 31.55
CA SER A 297 -31.39 18.36 30.41
C SER A 297 -30.64 17.08 30.72
N LEU A 298 -30.40 16.26 29.69
CA LEU A 298 -29.51 15.11 29.74
C LEU A 298 -28.54 15.17 28.57
N ALA A 299 -27.31 15.61 28.84
CA ALA A 299 -26.22 15.45 27.87
C ALA A 299 -25.61 14.05 28.04
N GLN A 300 -25.43 13.33 26.93
CA GLN A 300 -24.84 12.01 26.95
C GLN A 300 -23.97 11.78 25.72
N GLU A 301 -22.77 11.24 25.93
CA GLU A 301 -21.88 10.78 24.86
C GLU A 301 -21.30 9.39 25.16
N LYS A 302 -20.98 8.67 24.09
CA LYS A 302 -20.27 7.38 24.14
C LYS A 302 -19.03 7.44 23.27
N ILE A 303 -17.88 7.21 23.88
CA ILE A 303 -16.58 7.30 23.21
C ILE A 303 -15.87 5.95 23.35
N GLU A 304 -15.44 5.40 22.23
CA GLU A 304 -14.62 4.20 22.21
C GLU A 304 -13.13 4.57 22.26
N PHE A 305 -12.34 3.77 22.99
CA PHE A 305 -10.89 3.97 23.10
C PHE A 305 -10.19 2.63 23.42
N GLY A 306 -8.87 2.62 23.31
CA GLY A 306 -8.03 1.51 23.75
C GLY A 306 -6.92 1.97 24.69
N MET A 307 -6.56 1.14 25.67
CA MET A 307 -5.45 1.42 26.58
C MET A 307 -4.11 1.11 25.90
N ARG A 308 -3.45 2.10 25.33
CA ARG A 308 -2.16 1.92 24.62
C ARG A 308 -1.24 3.10 24.84
N GLN A 309 0.06 2.83 24.91
CA GLN A 309 1.11 3.83 24.75
C GLN A 309 1.94 3.49 23.52
N ILE A 310 2.16 4.46 22.65
CA ILE A 310 3.20 4.41 21.61
C ILE A 310 4.32 5.34 22.02
N SER A 311 5.57 4.91 21.87
CA SER A 311 6.74 5.70 22.25
C SER A 311 7.97 5.25 21.49
N ARG A 312 9.09 5.94 21.72
CA ARG A 312 10.40 5.55 21.23
C ARG A 312 11.43 5.53 22.36
N ASN A 313 12.47 4.74 22.17
CA ASN A 313 13.70 4.81 22.95
C ASN A 313 14.90 4.81 22.00
N GLY A 314 15.42 5.99 21.68
CA GLY A 314 16.36 6.14 20.57
C GLY A 314 15.75 5.66 19.26
N ALA A 315 16.44 4.75 18.56
CA ALA A 315 16.00 4.13 17.31
C ALA A 315 14.95 3.00 17.48
N ASP A 316 14.63 2.60 18.70
CA ASP A 316 13.63 1.56 18.96
C ASP A 316 12.22 2.17 19.01
N LEU A 317 11.31 1.66 18.17
CA LEU A 317 9.89 1.94 18.26
C LEU A 317 9.21 0.99 19.26
N LEU A 318 8.39 1.53 20.16
CA LEU A 318 7.76 0.79 21.25
C LEU A 318 6.23 0.92 21.24
N VAL A 319 5.55 -0.20 21.47
CA VAL A 319 4.13 -0.25 21.84
C VAL A 319 4.02 -0.92 23.20
N ASN A 320 3.44 -0.21 24.16
CA ASN A 320 3.31 -0.66 25.55
C ASN A 320 4.66 -1.10 26.16
N GLY A 321 5.73 -0.36 25.85
CA GLY A 321 7.10 -0.63 26.30
C GLY A 321 7.82 -1.79 25.59
N LYS A 322 7.18 -2.46 24.62
CA LYS A 322 7.77 -3.57 23.85
C LYS A 322 8.16 -3.12 22.45
N LYS A 323 9.31 -3.59 21.95
CA LYS A 323 9.76 -3.31 20.58
C LYS A 323 8.74 -3.84 19.58
N VAL A 324 8.39 -3.01 18.60
CA VAL A 324 7.54 -3.39 17.46
C VAL A 324 8.30 -3.17 16.16
N PHE A 325 7.94 -3.95 15.15
CA PHE A 325 8.39 -3.73 13.78
C PHE A 325 7.17 -3.51 12.90
N LEU A 326 7.09 -2.35 12.25
CA LEU A 326 6.01 -2.04 11.33
C LEU A 326 6.21 -2.84 10.04
N ARG A 327 5.28 -3.76 9.79
CA ARG A 327 5.16 -4.52 8.55
C ARG A 327 4.06 -3.83 7.76
N GLY A 328 4.47 -2.85 6.95
CA GLY A 328 3.56 -1.86 6.40
C GLY A 328 3.39 -1.92 4.88
N THR A 329 2.21 -1.53 4.41
CA THR A 329 1.97 -1.10 3.03
C THR A 329 1.25 0.26 3.04
N LEU A 330 1.04 0.83 1.87
CA LEU A 330 0.27 2.07 1.72
C LEU A 330 -1.14 1.83 1.19
N GLU A 331 -2.00 2.82 1.41
CA GLU A 331 -3.36 2.88 0.90
C GLU A 331 -3.61 4.28 0.34
N CYS A 332 -3.86 4.36 -0.97
CA CYS A 332 -3.98 5.60 -1.74
C CYS A 332 -5.41 5.89 -2.18
N CYS A 333 -6.41 5.46 -1.41
CA CYS A 333 -7.82 5.56 -1.76
C CYS A 333 -8.16 4.75 -3.03
N ILE A 334 -7.65 3.51 -3.09
CA ILE A 334 -7.80 2.61 -4.23
C ILE A 334 -9.11 1.81 -4.07
N PHE A 335 -10.20 2.39 -4.56
CA PHE A 335 -11.52 1.76 -4.58
C PHE A 335 -12.09 1.74 -6.00
N PRO A 336 -11.67 0.77 -6.84
CA PRO A 336 -11.92 0.81 -8.29
C PRO A 336 -13.39 0.87 -8.72
N LEU A 337 -14.32 0.42 -7.86
CA LEU A 337 -15.75 0.42 -8.17
C LEU A 337 -16.42 1.78 -7.90
N THR A 338 -15.99 2.49 -6.86
CA THR A 338 -16.62 3.73 -6.40
C THR A 338 -15.79 4.96 -6.76
N GLY A 339 -14.47 4.81 -6.93
CA GLY A 339 -13.53 5.93 -7.07
C GLY A 339 -13.38 6.78 -5.80
N TYR A 340 -13.97 6.35 -4.68
CA TYR A 340 -13.95 7.05 -3.39
C TYR A 340 -13.97 6.03 -2.23
N PRO A 341 -13.55 6.43 -1.02
CA PRO A 341 -13.41 5.49 0.09
C PRO A 341 -14.76 5.19 0.75
N PRO A 342 -15.00 3.93 1.17
CA PRO A 342 -16.21 3.58 1.89
C PRO A 342 -16.23 4.27 3.26
N THR A 343 -17.40 4.75 3.67
CA THR A 343 -17.66 5.30 5.00
C THR A 343 -18.31 4.26 5.93
N THR A 344 -18.24 2.98 5.56
CA THR A 344 -18.78 1.85 6.33
C THR A 344 -17.71 0.81 6.62
N LYS A 345 -17.88 0.05 7.71
CA LYS A 345 -16.90 -0.95 8.14
C LYS A 345 -16.72 -2.06 7.11
N GLU A 346 -17.79 -2.44 6.43
CA GLU A 346 -17.81 -3.51 5.44
C GLU A 346 -16.79 -3.27 4.32
N GLY A 347 -16.65 -2.02 3.86
CA GLY A 347 -15.70 -1.67 2.81
C GLY A 347 -14.23 -1.78 3.24
N TRP A 348 -13.95 -1.56 4.52
CA TRP A 348 -12.58 -1.61 5.08
C TRP A 348 -12.20 -3.00 5.59
N LEU A 349 -13.17 -3.85 5.94
CA LEU A 349 -12.90 -5.20 6.42
C LEU A 349 -12.09 -6.04 5.43
N LYS A 350 -12.35 -5.94 4.11
CA LYS A 350 -11.57 -6.67 3.09
C LYS A 350 -10.11 -6.22 3.08
N VAL A 351 -9.89 -4.90 3.08
CA VAL A 351 -8.55 -4.26 3.06
C VAL A 351 -7.72 -4.75 4.24
N PHE A 352 -8.18 -4.51 5.47
CA PHE A 352 -7.42 -4.85 6.67
C PHE A 352 -7.27 -6.36 6.91
N ARG A 353 -8.27 -7.18 6.57
CA ARG A 353 -8.14 -8.63 6.67
C ARG A 353 -7.11 -9.18 5.70
N SER A 354 -7.11 -8.69 4.46
CA SER A 354 -6.14 -9.12 3.44
C SER A 354 -4.73 -8.70 3.86
N ALA A 355 -4.53 -7.45 4.29
CA ALA A 355 -3.24 -7.00 4.82
C ALA A 355 -2.76 -7.87 6.00
N LYS A 356 -3.64 -8.16 6.98
CA LYS A 356 -3.32 -9.02 8.13
C LYS A 356 -3.01 -10.45 7.73
N GLU A 357 -3.73 -11.00 6.76
CA GLU A 357 -3.51 -12.35 6.22
C GLU A 357 -2.10 -12.47 5.61
N TRP A 358 -1.64 -11.44 4.92
CA TRP A 358 -0.28 -11.34 4.37
C TRP A 358 0.77 -10.92 5.43
N GLY A 359 0.38 -10.86 6.71
CA GLY A 359 1.28 -10.64 7.84
C GLY A 359 1.64 -9.19 8.12
N LEU A 360 0.97 -8.24 7.46
CA LEU A 360 1.11 -6.81 7.74
C LEU A 360 0.40 -6.45 9.05
N ASN A 361 0.88 -5.40 9.71
CA ASN A 361 0.27 -4.80 10.92
C ASN A 361 0.17 -3.27 10.84
N HIS A 362 0.62 -2.67 9.73
CA HIS A 362 0.68 -1.22 9.54
C HIS A 362 0.11 -0.79 8.17
N LEU A 363 -0.71 0.27 8.14
CA LEU A 363 -1.12 0.93 6.89
C LEU A 363 -0.78 2.43 6.96
N ARG A 364 -0.16 2.93 5.89
CA ARG A 364 0.05 4.36 5.66
C ARG A 364 -0.98 4.91 4.69
N PHE A 365 -1.71 5.94 5.09
CA PHE A 365 -2.63 6.67 4.21
C PHE A 365 -1.89 7.82 3.51
N HIS A 366 -1.38 7.56 2.32
CA HIS A 366 -0.48 8.48 1.60
C HIS A 366 -1.21 9.76 1.19
N SER A 367 -0.79 10.93 1.69
CA SER A 367 -1.36 12.26 1.42
C SER A 367 -2.87 12.36 1.70
N TRP A 368 -3.39 11.62 2.69
CA TRP A 368 -4.80 11.73 3.11
C TRP A 368 -5.07 11.08 4.48
N CYS A 369 -6.28 11.28 4.98
CA CYS A 369 -6.81 10.64 6.18
C CYS A 369 -8.13 9.91 5.86
N PRO A 370 -8.28 8.65 6.30
CA PRO A 370 -9.42 7.83 5.96
C PRO A 370 -10.68 8.20 6.77
N PRO A 371 -11.87 7.74 6.35
CA PRO A 371 -13.09 7.91 7.13
C PRO A 371 -13.02 7.15 8.47
N LYS A 372 -13.87 7.55 9.43
CA LYS A 372 -14.01 6.90 10.75
C LYS A 372 -14.08 5.38 10.69
N ALA A 373 -14.82 4.85 9.70
CA ALA A 373 -14.99 3.41 9.50
C ALA A 373 -13.67 2.65 9.34
N ALA A 374 -12.63 3.25 8.74
CA ALA A 374 -11.31 2.63 8.61
C ALA A 374 -10.64 2.47 9.98
N PHE A 375 -10.67 3.53 10.80
CA PHE A 375 -10.13 3.50 12.17
C PHE A 375 -10.85 2.46 13.03
N GLU A 376 -12.18 2.41 12.96
CA GLU A 376 -12.96 1.43 13.74
C GLU A 376 -12.63 -0.02 13.35
N VAL A 377 -12.36 -0.29 12.07
CA VAL A 377 -11.92 -1.62 11.61
C VAL A 377 -10.49 -1.90 12.07
N ALA A 378 -9.58 -0.94 11.91
CA ALA A 378 -8.19 -1.06 12.34
C ALA A 378 -8.08 -1.29 13.86
N ASP A 379 -8.85 -0.56 14.66
CA ASP A 379 -8.97 -0.73 16.11
C ASP A 379 -9.36 -2.16 16.46
N SER A 380 -10.40 -2.69 15.80
CA SER A 380 -10.94 -4.03 16.07
C SER A 380 -9.99 -5.16 15.66
N LEU A 381 -9.13 -4.91 14.67
CA LEU A 381 -8.18 -5.89 14.14
C LEU A 381 -6.76 -5.72 14.68
N GLY A 382 -6.48 -4.66 15.44
CA GLY A 382 -5.14 -4.38 15.95
C GLY A 382 -4.18 -3.96 14.84
N PHE A 383 -4.55 -2.94 14.07
CA PHE A 383 -3.70 -2.38 13.01
C PHE A 383 -3.18 -1.00 13.42
N TYR A 384 -1.92 -0.72 13.15
CA TYR A 384 -1.30 0.58 13.38
C TYR A 384 -1.45 1.45 12.13
N LEU A 385 -1.95 2.66 12.27
CA LEU A 385 -2.19 3.57 11.14
C LEU A 385 -1.23 4.75 11.19
N GLN A 386 -0.69 5.09 10.03
CA GLN A 386 -0.11 6.39 9.76
C GLN A 386 -1.09 7.21 8.91
N VAL A 387 -1.49 8.36 9.45
CA VAL A 387 -2.40 9.32 8.82
C VAL A 387 -1.60 10.50 8.30
N GLU A 388 -2.01 11.06 7.17
CA GLU A 388 -1.37 12.25 6.61
C GLU A 388 -2.37 13.39 6.42
N LEU A 389 -1.88 14.63 6.49
CA LEU A 389 -2.64 15.76 5.92
C LEU A 389 -2.82 15.53 4.41
N PRO A 390 -3.80 16.20 3.78
CA PRO A 390 -4.02 16.05 2.34
C PRO A 390 -2.96 16.83 1.56
N LEU A 391 -1.68 16.51 1.75
CA LEU A 391 -0.56 17.33 1.30
C LEU A 391 0.52 16.48 0.66
N TRP A 392 0.79 16.78 -0.61
CA TRP A 392 2.01 16.44 -1.30
C TRP A 392 2.34 17.66 -2.16
N SER A 393 3.18 18.57 -1.67
CA SER A 393 3.40 19.85 -2.34
C SER A 393 4.88 20.21 -2.36
N LEU A 394 5.27 20.89 -3.45
CA LEU A 394 6.63 21.41 -3.67
C LEU A 394 6.73 22.92 -3.42
N THR A 395 5.65 23.54 -2.94
CA THR A 395 5.51 24.99 -2.72
C THR A 395 4.91 25.28 -1.34
N VAL A 396 5.17 24.41 -0.35
CA VAL A 396 4.70 24.61 1.02
C VAL A 396 5.26 25.93 1.57
N GLY A 397 4.45 26.65 2.34
CA GLY A 397 4.84 27.92 2.95
C GLY A 397 4.46 29.16 2.12
N GLU A 398 4.29 29.03 0.80
CA GLU A 398 4.08 30.18 -0.09
C GLU A 398 2.68 30.83 0.01
N ASN A 399 1.63 30.05 0.28
CA ASN A 399 0.24 30.52 0.33
C ASN A 399 -0.31 30.50 1.76
N LEU A 400 -0.59 31.68 2.32
CA LEU A 400 -1.08 31.84 3.70
C LEU A 400 -2.45 31.19 3.96
N GLU A 401 -3.37 31.21 2.99
CA GLU A 401 -4.69 30.59 3.14
C GLU A 401 -4.59 29.07 3.14
N MET A 402 -3.77 28.50 2.24
CA MET A 402 -3.45 27.07 2.24
C MET A 402 -2.79 26.66 3.56
N ASN A 403 -1.83 27.46 4.05
CA ASN A 403 -1.15 27.19 5.31
C ASN A 403 -2.17 27.15 6.48
N GLN A 404 -3.08 28.12 6.55
CA GLN A 404 -4.14 28.15 7.56
C GLN A 404 -5.10 26.96 7.43
N PHE A 405 -5.42 26.56 6.19
CA PHE A 405 -6.20 25.36 5.92
C PHE A 405 -5.51 24.11 6.48
N LEU A 406 -4.19 23.96 6.33
CA LEU A 406 -3.44 22.82 6.87
C LEU A 406 -3.48 22.77 8.41
N TYR A 407 -3.32 23.91 9.10
CA TYR A 407 -3.49 23.97 10.57
C TYR A 407 -4.91 23.55 10.99
N ASN A 408 -5.93 24.05 10.27
CA ASN A 408 -7.32 23.73 10.56
C ASN A 408 -7.61 22.24 10.31
N GLU A 409 -7.14 21.68 9.19
CA GLU A 409 -7.35 20.27 8.83
C GLU A 409 -6.66 19.34 9.84
N ALA A 410 -5.44 19.66 10.27
CA ALA A 410 -4.74 18.91 11.31
C ALA A 410 -5.52 18.89 12.63
N LYS A 411 -6.02 20.05 13.07
CA LYS A 411 -6.84 20.16 14.27
C LYS A 411 -8.13 19.34 14.17
N ARG A 412 -8.80 19.35 13.01
CA ARG A 412 -10.03 18.58 12.77
C ARG A 412 -9.76 17.07 12.82
N ILE A 413 -8.66 16.60 12.20
CA ILE A 413 -8.25 15.19 12.24
C ILE A 413 -8.02 14.71 13.67
N LEU A 414 -7.26 15.46 14.46
CA LEU A 414 -6.98 15.11 15.86
C LEU A 414 -8.25 15.10 16.71
N SER A 415 -9.14 16.08 16.53
CA SER A 415 -10.38 16.16 17.30
C SER A 415 -11.35 15.01 16.98
N GLU A 416 -11.54 14.70 15.69
CA GLU A 416 -12.51 13.70 15.23
C GLU A 416 -12.00 12.27 15.43
N TYR A 417 -10.71 12.02 15.22
CA TYR A 417 -10.15 10.66 15.15
C TYR A 417 -9.13 10.30 16.24
N GLY A 418 -8.64 11.25 17.04
CA GLY A 418 -7.53 11.01 17.96
C GLY A 418 -7.81 10.01 19.09
N ASN A 419 -9.08 9.71 19.40
CA ASN A 419 -9.46 8.68 20.38
C ASN A 419 -9.22 7.24 19.88
N HIS A 420 -9.02 7.04 18.57
CA HIS A 420 -8.82 5.71 17.99
C HIS A 420 -7.42 5.15 18.34
N PRO A 421 -7.31 4.01 19.05
CA PRO A 421 -6.02 3.42 19.39
C PRO A 421 -5.25 2.88 18.19
N SER A 422 -5.85 2.75 17.01
CA SER A 422 -5.14 2.48 15.76
C SER A 422 -4.43 3.70 15.18
N PHE A 423 -4.84 4.93 15.52
CA PHE A 423 -4.13 6.14 15.11
C PHE A 423 -2.82 6.25 15.88
N CYS A 424 -1.72 5.82 15.25
CA CYS A 424 -0.41 5.72 15.88
C CYS A 424 0.52 6.85 15.46
N PHE A 425 0.50 7.20 14.18
CA PHE A 425 1.47 8.09 13.56
C PHE A 425 0.76 9.16 12.73
N LEU A 426 1.25 10.40 12.80
CA LEU A 426 0.85 11.47 11.88
C LEU A 426 2.10 11.98 11.15
N SER A 427 2.01 12.04 9.82
CA SER A 427 2.94 12.81 8.99
C SER A 427 2.22 14.04 8.43
N LEU A 428 2.92 15.17 8.27
CA LEU A 428 2.31 16.37 7.67
C LEU A 428 2.06 16.19 6.16
N GLY A 429 2.56 15.13 5.53
CA GLY A 429 2.34 14.86 4.11
C GLY A 429 3.45 14.01 3.48
N ASN A 430 3.41 13.91 2.16
CA ASN A 430 4.36 13.13 1.37
C ASN A 430 5.35 14.04 0.63
N GLU A 431 6.65 13.71 0.70
CA GLU A 431 7.70 14.34 -0.12
C GLU A 431 7.70 15.87 -0.12
N LEU A 432 7.45 16.46 1.05
CA LEU A 432 7.19 17.90 1.19
C LEU A 432 8.43 18.76 0.94
N GLN A 433 8.21 19.90 0.27
CA GLN A 433 9.22 20.92 -0.03
C GLN A 433 8.57 22.32 -0.10
N PRO A 434 9.34 23.42 0.01
CA PRO A 434 10.73 23.49 0.44
C PRO A 434 10.88 24.02 1.88
N ASP A 435 9.82 24.59 2.47
CA ASP A 435 9.90 25.37 3.70
C ASP A 435 9.80 24.51 4.97
N PHE A 436 10.95 24.00 5.43
CA PHE A 436 11.05 23.21 6.65
C PHE A 436 10.91 24.02 7.95
N GLU A 437 11.04 25.36 7.90
CA GLU A 437 10.75 26.20 9.07
C GLU A 437 9.23 26.26 9.32
N PHE A 438 8.45 26.48 8.25
CA PHE A 438 6.99 26.40 8.31
C PHE A 438 6.53 25.02 8.75
N LEU A 439 7.05 23.95 8.13
CA LEU A 439 6.67 22.58 8.47
C LEU A 439 6.99 22.24 9.92
N GLY A 440 8.16 22.67 10.44
CA GLY A 440 8.52 22.52 11.84
C GLY A 440 7.53 23.23 12.78
N GLY A 441 7.15 24.47 12.45
CA GLY A 441 6.14 25.22 13.22
C GLY A 441 4.76 24.56 13.22
N LEU A 442 4.34 24.01 12.07
CA LEU A 442 3.10 23.24 11.95
C LEU A 442 3.18 21.96 12.80
N LEU A 443 4.28 21.21 12.72
CA LEU A 443 4.50 19.99 13.50
C LEU A 443 4.40 20.26 15.01
N ASP A 444 5.10 21.29 15.50
CA ASP A 444 5.08 21.68 16.91
C ASP A 444 3.67 22.07 17.38
N SER A 445 2.92 22.80 16.54
CA SER A 445 1.52 23.12 16.84
C SER A 445 0.67 21.85 16.95
N VAL A 446 0.80 20.90 16.02
CA VAL A 446 0.05 19.63 16.04
C VAL A 446 0.40 18.80 17.28
N LYS A 447 1.69 18.68 17.61
CA LYS A 447 2.17 17.98 18.82
C LYS A 447 1.64 18.61 20.10
N SER A 448 1.48 19.93 20.14
CA SER A 448 0.94 20.64 21.30
C SER A 448 -0.55 20.40 21.53
N LEU A 449 -1.30 20.08 20.46
CA LEU A 449 -2.73 19.82 20.52
C LEU A 449 -3.02 18.40 21.02
N ASP A 450 -2.18 17.42 20.70
CA ASP A 450 -2.41 16.04 21.03
C ASP A 450 -1.10 15.24 21.24
N SER A 451 -0.93 14.64 22.42
CA SER A 451 0.25 13.87 22.79
C SER A 451 0.10 12.36 22.60
N ARG A 452 -1.01 11.87 22.02
CA ARG A 452 -1.30 10.42 21.90
C ARG A 452 -0.57 9.70 20.77
N HIS A 453 -0.02 10.46 19.82
CA HIS A 453 0.57 9.94 18.59
C HIS A 453 2.07 10.27 18.50
N LEU A 454 2.78 9.59 17.59
CA LEU A 454 4.12 10.02 17.16
C LEU A 454 3.99 10.85 15.88
N TYR A 455 4.85 11.84 15.72
CA TYR A 455 4.77 12.81 14.65
C TYR A 455 6.05 12.88 13.82
N THR A 456 5.91 13.10 12.51
CA THR A 456 7.04 13.39 11.62
C THR A 456 6.69 14.52 10.66
N THR A 457 7.71 15.30 10.29
CA THR A 457 7.59 16.45 9.39
C THR A 457 7.11 16.05 8.01
N THR A 458 7.60 14.92 7.47
CA THR A 458 7.24 14.45 6.14
C THR A 458 7.52 12.96 5.99
N SER A 459 6.71 12.29 5.17
CA SER A 459 7.03 10.96 4.67
C SER A 459 8.01 11.13 3.52
N PHE A 460 9.30 11.08 3.86
CA PHE A 460 10.43 11.33 2.96
C PHE A 460 10.43 12.74 2.32
N THR A 461 11.54 13.17 1.72
CA THR A 461 11.65 14.40 0.93
C THR A 461 12.86 14.35 0.00
N PHE A 462 12.74 15.02 -1.16
CA PHE A 462 13.87 15.27 -2.06
C PHE A 462 14.47 16.68 -1.87
N GLU A 463 13.94 17.48 -0.94
CA GLU A 463 14.46 18.82 -0.67
C GLU A 463 15.92 18.76 -0.24
N LYS A 464 16.75 19.63 -0.82
CA LYS A 464 18.19 19.55 -0.62
C LYS A 464 18.56 20.01 0.79
N GLY A 465 19.32 19.19 1.50
CA GLY A 465 19.73 19.47 2.87
C GLY A 465 18.79 18.86 3.92
N HIS A 466 17.71 18.22 3.46
CA HIS A 466 16.73 17.51 4.27
C HIS A 466 16.61 16.05 3.80
N GLY A 467 15.87 15.22 4.54
CA GLY A 467 15.53 13.84 4.14
C GLY A 467 16.65 12.81 4.24
N ASP A 468 17.90 13.22 4.55
CA ASP A 468 19.04 12.32 4.78
C ASP A 468 19.32 12.06 6.29
N TRP A 469 18.59 12.76 7.17
CA TRP A 469 18.56 12.61 8.61
C TRP A 469 17.22 13.17 9.14
N PRO A 470 16.69 12.71 10.30
CA PRO A 470 15.48 13.27 10.91
C PRO A 470 15.60 14.76 11.23
N GLU A 471 14.47 15.46 11.10
CA GLU A 471 14.34 16.84 11.55
C GLU A 471 14.33 16.91 13.09
N PRO A 472 14.69 18.03 13.73
CA PRO A 472 14.94 18.06 15.18
C PRO A 472 13.74 17.68 16.07
N HIS A 473 12.51 17.82 15.55
CA HIS A 473 11.25 17.59 16.27
C HIS A 473 10.53 16.31 15.83
N ASP A 474 11.10 15.55 14.90
CA ASP A 474 10.55 14.27 14.46
C ASP A 474 10.61 13.24 15.60
N ASP A 475 9.54 12.48 15.77
CA ASP A 475 9.51 11.32 16.66
C ASP A 475 9.91 10.02 15.96
N PHE A 476 9.90 10.01 14.62
CA PHE A 476 10.31 8.90 13.79
C PHE A 476 10.70 9.43 12.40
N PHE A 477 11.45 8.62 11.65
CA PHE A 477 12.02 9.03 10.38
C PHE A 477 11.66 8.05 9.26
N ILE A 478 11.01 8.55 8.22
CA ILE A 478 10.69 7.78 7.02
C ILE A 478 11.64 8.21 5.90
N THR A 479 12.44 7.28 5.38
CA THR A 479 13.38 7.63 4.31
C THR A 479 13.78 6.46 3.42
N GLN A 480 14.29 6.80 2.24
CA GLN A 480 14.89 5.89 1.27
C GLN A 480 16.42 5.75 1.45
N TRP A 481 17.06 6.76 2.03
CA TRP A 481 18.50 6.79 2.32
C TRP A 481 18.82 7.71 3.50
N THR A 482 19.99 7.55 4.08
CA THR A 482 20.56 8.50 5.04
C THR A 482 21.82 9.11 4.45
N LYS A 483 22.40 10.10 5.14
CA LYS A 483 23.74 10.60 4.84
C LYS A 483 24.85 9.52 4.88
N LYS A 484 24.56 8.33 5.43
CA LYS A 484 25.46 7.17 5.51
C LYS A 484 25.13 6.09 4.46
N GLY A 485 24.13 6.27 3.60
CA GLY A 485 23.82 5.37 2.49
C GLY A 485 22.37 4.90 2.41
N TRP A 486 22.09 3.99 1.48
CA TRP A 486 20.76 3.46 1.22
C TRP A 486 20.19 2.67 2.40
N VAL A 487 18.87 2.77 2.59
CA VAL A 487 18.10 1.90 3.50
C VAL A 487 17.03 1.08 2.75
N ARG A 488 17.19 0.93 1.43
CA ARG A 488 16.35 0.12 0.54
C ARG A 488 17.18 -0.56 -0.56
N GLY A 489 16.62 -1.58 -1.20
CA GLY A 489 17.30 -2.52 -2.11
C GLY A 489 17.38 -2.09 -3.57
N GLN A 490 16.48 -1.20 -4.04
CA GLN A 490 16.47 -0.74 -5.43
C GLN A 490 17.82 -0.11 -5.89
N GLY A 491 18.55 0.56 -4.98
CA GLY A 491 19.89 1.09 -5.27
C GLY A 491 21.02 0.06 -5.25
N VAL A 492 20.71 -1.21 -4.98
CA VAL A 492 21.68 -2.25 -4.63
C VAL A 492 21.58 -3.49 -5.53
N PHE A 493 20.38 -4.02 -5.76
CA PHE A 493 20.22 -5.37 -6.32
C PHE A 493 20.63 -5.54 -7.78
N ASP A 494 20.70 -4.46 -8.57
CA ASP A 494 21.17 -4.51 -9.96
C ASP A 494 22.69 -4.29 -10.08
N VAL A 495 23.31 -3.72 -9.04
CA VAL A 495 24.70 -3.24 -9.05
C VAL A 495 25.63 -4.18 -8.28
N GLU A 496 25.14 -4.76 -7.19
CA GLU A 496 25.91 -5.64 -6.32
C GLU A 496 25.54 -7.11 -6.50
N MET A 497 26.54 -7.98 -6.44
CA MET A 497 26.32 -9.43 -6.47
C MET A 497 25.40 -9.87 -5.31
N PRO A 498 24.51 -10.87 -5.52
CA PRO A 498 23.62 -11.38 -4.47
C PRO A 498 24.42 -11.79 -3.23
N ASN A 499 24.10 -11.16 -2.10
CA ASN A 499 24.77 -11.38 -0.82
C ASN A 499 23.77 -11.18 0.32
N PHE A 500 23.50 -12.26 1.05
CA PHE A 500 22.44 -12.35 2.05
C PHE A 500 22.96 -12.07 3.47
N ASN A 501 24.26 -11.78 3.62
CA ASN A 501 24.86 -11.28 4.87
C ASN A 501 24.57 -9.80 5.07
N LYS A 502 24.28 -9.05 3.99
CA LYS A 502 24.11 -7.59 4.03
C LYS A 502 22.83 -7.19 4.76
N ASP A 503 22.91 -6.02 5.37
CA ASP A 503 21.81 -5.28 5.99
C ASP A 503 22.14 -3.78 5.92
N TYR A 504 21.36 -2.92 6.59
CA TYR A 504 21.52 -1.46 6.54
C TYR A 504 22.11 -0.86 7.82
N SER A 505 22.73 -1.67 8.69
CA SER A 505 23.20 -1.22 10.02
C SER A 505 24.17 -0.04 9.92
N ALA A 506 25.06 -0.05 8.92
CA ALA A 506 26.00 1.05 8.68
C ALA A 506 25.29 2.36 8.28
N SER A 507 24.17 2.27 7.57
CA SER A 507 23.40 3.42 7.09
C SER A 507 22.54 4.04 8.16
N VAL A 508 22.07 3.26 9.15
CA VAL A 508 21.23 3.77 10.27
C VAL A 508 21.99 3.88 11.60
N ASP A 509 23.31 3.68 11.58
CA ASP A 509 24.13 3.77 12.78
C ASP A 509 23.93 5.13 13.49
N SER A 510 23.76 5.07 14.81
CA SER A 510 23.53 6.23 15.68
C SER A 510 22.26 7.05 15.37
N MET A 511 21.24 6.46 14.74
CA MET A 511 19.98 7.14 14.51
C MET A 511 19.29 7.52 15.84
N PRO A 512 18.82 8.76 16.03
CA PRO A 512 18.21 9.22 17.28
C PRO A 512 16.73 8.84 17.43
N VAL A 513 16.08 8.44 16.33
CA VAL A 513 14.65 8.11 16.25
C VAL A 513 14.45 6.83 15.43
N PRO A 514 13.31 6.14 15.56
CA PRO A 514 13.02 4.94 14.78
C PRO A 514 13.00 5.22 13.27
N VAL A 515 13.66 4.36 12.50
CA VAL A 515 13.64 4.44 11.02
C VAL A 515 12.58 3.51 10.45
N ILE A 516 11.78 4.03 9.52
CA ILE A 516 10.88 3.27 8.67
C ILE A 516 11.39 3.43 7.24
N THR A 517 11.64 2.31 6.57
CA THR A 517 12.10 2.34 5.17
C THR A 517 10.94 2.74 4.25
N HIS A 518 11.15 3.80 3.47
CA HIS A 518 10.11 4.41 2.63
C HIS A 518 9.94 3.65 1.32
N GLU A 519 8.69 3.27 1.04
CA GLU A 519 8.20 2.81 -0.27
C GLU A 519 9.08 1.76 -0.95
N ILE A 520 9.44 0.71 -0.20
CA ILE A 520 10.18 -0.43 -0.75
C ILE A 520 9.25 -1.30 -1.61
N GLY A 521 9.79 -2.23 -2.40
CA GLY A 521 8.97 -3.15 -3.21
C GLY A 521 8.54 -2.60 -4.58
N GLN A 522 9.09 -1.49 -5.07
CA GLN A 522 8.68 -0.87 -6.34
C GLN A 522 9.18 -1.62 -7.60
N TYR A 523 8.82 -2.89 -7.72
CA TYR A 523 9.17 -3.78 -8.82
C TYR A 523 7.94 -4.01 -9.70
N ALA A 524 7.95 -3.49 -10.92
CA ALA A 524 6.79 -3.60 -11.79
C ALA A 524 6.46 -5.07 -12.12
N VAL A 525 5.18 -5.41 -12.02
CA VAL A 525 4.56 -6.70 -12.32
C VAL A 525 3.64 -6.51 -13.53
N TYR A 526 3.67 -7.47 -14.45
CA TYR A 526 2.89 -7.37 -15.69
C TYR A 526 1.37 -7.37 -15.38
N PRO A 527 0.53 -6.67 -16.16
CA PRO A 527 -0.91 -6.54 -15.84
C PRO A 527 -1.67 -7.87 -15.78
N ASP A 528 -2.55 -8.01 -14.78
CA ASP A 528 -3.56 -9.07 -14.74
C ASP A 528 -4.78 -8.67 -15.59
N LEU A 529 -4.80 -9.09 -16.85
CA LEU A 529 -5.87 -8.72 -17.78
C LEU A 529 -7.23 -9.35 -17.43
N LYS A 530 -7.27 -10.37 -16.57
CA LYS A 530 -8.53 -10.97 -16.09
C LYS A 530 -9.28 -10.00 -15.16
N GLU A 531 -8.58 -9.00 -14.62
CA GLU A 531 -9.17 -7.96 -13.78
C GLU A 531 -10.15 -7.07 -14.54
N ILE A 532 -10.05 -6.95 -15.87
CA ILE A 532 -10.88 -6.05 -16.70
C ILE A 532 -12.38 -6.22 -16.43
N GLU A 533 -12.86 -7.46 -16.25
CA GLU A 533 -14.28 -7.76 -16.05
C GLU A 533 -14.80 -7.33 -14.67
N LYS A 534 -13.92 -7.09 -13.69
CA LYS A 534 -14.29 -6.69 -12.34
C LYS A 534 -14.68 -5.21 -12.23
N TYR A 535 -14.20 -4.39 -13.16
CA TYR A 535 -14.48 -2.94 -13.20
C TYR A 535 -15.91 -2.64 -13.67
N THR A 536 -16.86 -2.89 -12.78
CA THR A 536 -18.30 -2.76 -13.02
C THR A 536 -18.88 -1.41 -12.56
N GLY A 537 -18.15 -0.68 -11.72
CA GLY A 537 -18.58 0.56 -11.08
C GLY A 537 -18.36 1.83 -11.90
N VAL A 538 -17.97 2.94 -11.27
CA VAL A 538 -17.89 4.27 -11.90
C VAL A 538 -16.62 4.49 -12.74
N LEU A 539 -15.62 3.63 -12.59
CA LEU A 539 -14.36 3.66 -13.32
C LEU A 539 -14.29 2.57 -14.40
N GLU A 540 -13.59 2.86 -15.49
CA GLU A 540 -13.27 1.94 -16.58
C GLU A 540 -11.76 1.75 -16.73
N PRO A 541 -11.30 0.51 -16.96
CA PRO A 541 -9.88 0.20 -17.08
C PRO A 541 -9.42 0.35 -18.53
N LEU A 542 -9.52 1.56 -19.10
CA LEU A 542 -9.15 1.80 -20.51
C LEU A 542 -7.67 1.52 -20.79
N ASN A 543 -6.80 1.72 -19.78
CA ASN A 543 -5.41 1.28 -19.76
C ASN A 543 -5.28 -0.24 -20.02
N PHE A 544 -5.95 -1.07 -19.20
CA PHE A 544 -5.85 -2.53 -19.33
C PHE A 544 -6.49 -3.03 -20.62
N LYS A 545 -7.63 -2.44 -21.02
CA LYS A 545 -8.27 -2.72 -22.31
C LYS A 545 -7.31 -2.36 -23.48
N GLY A 546 -6.58 -1.26 -23.35
CA GLY A 546 -5.57 -0.82 -24.32
C GLY A 546 -4.41 -1.82 -24.43
N VAL A 547 -3.86 -2.26 -23.29
CA VAL A 547 -2.82 -3.30 -23.25
C VAL A 547 -3.31 -4.60 -23.90
N LYS A 548 -4.52 -5.05 -23.56
CA LYS A 548 -5.14 -6.25 -24.17
C LYS A 548 -5.22 -6.12 -25.69
N GLN A 549 -5.73 -4.99 -26.21
CA GLN A 549 -5.85 -4.75 -27.64
C GLN A 549 -4.49 -4.73 -28.34
N GLU A 550 -3.47 -4.14 -27.72
CA GLU A 550 -2.12 -4.15 -28.29
C GLU A 550 -1.53 -5.56 -28.36
N LEU A 551 -1.73 -6.38 -27.32
CA LEU A 551 -1.29 -7.77 -27.33
C LEU A 551 -2.04 -8.60 -28.39
N GLU A 552 -3.34 -8.38 -28.58
CA GLU A 552 -4.10 -9.00 -29.68
C GLU A 552 -3.50 -8.62 -31.04
N ASN A 553 -3.24 -7.33 -31.28
CA ASN A 553 -2.63 -6.84 -32.52
C ASN A 553 -1.24 -7.44 -32.78
N LYS A 554 -0.49 -7.77 -31.72
CA LYS A 554 0.85 -8.36 -31.79
C LYS A 554 0.87 -9.88 -31.72
N ASN A 555 -0.28 -10.55 -31.64
CA ASN A 555 -0.40 -11.99 -31.40
C ASN A 555 0.38 -12.44 -30.14
N LEU A 556 0.20 -11.70 -29.05
CA LEU A 556 0.84 -11.90 -27.75
C LEU A 556 -0.16 -12.14 -26.62
N LEU A 557 -1.47 -12.10 -26.88
CA LEU A 557 -2.46 -12.20 -25.81
C LEU A 557 -2.32 -13.49 -24.97
N GLU A 558 -2.02 -14.62 -25.61
CA GLU A 558 -1.82 -15.91 -24.92
C GLU A 558 -0.60 -15.91 -23.97
N LYS A 559 0.34 -14.98 -24.14
CA LYS A 559 1.52 -14.84 -23.27
C LYS A 559 1.26 -13.97 -22.04
N ALA A 560 0.10 -13.31 -21.93
CA ALA A 560 -0.14 -12.35 -20.85
C ALA A 560 -0.04 -12.99 -19.45
N ASP A 561 -0.61 -14.19 -19.26
CA ASP A 561 -0.54 -14.91 -17.99
C ASP A 561 0.89 -15.40 -17.68
N ASP A 562 1.65 -15.82 -18.70
CA ASP A 562 3.07 -16.18 -18.56
C ASP A 562 3.93 -14.98 -18.17
N TYR A 563 3.68 -13.80 -18.76
CA TYR A 563 4.37 -12.55 -18.45
C TYR A 563 4.05 -12.06 -17.03
N LEU A 564 2.78 -12.17 -16.62
CA LEU A 564 2.36 -11.92 -15.24
C LEU A 564 3.09 -12.85 -14.28
N SER A 565 3.09 -14.15 -14.55
CA SER A 565 3.77 -15.16 -13.73
C SER A 565 5.27 -14.86 -13.61
N ALA A 566 5.97 -14.69 -14.74
CA ALA A 566 7.41 -14.47 -14.77
C ALA A 566 7.84 -13.19 -14.02
N SER A 567 7.13 -12.08 -14.23
CA SER A 567 7.45 -10.81 -13.57
C SER A 567 7.09 -10.81 -12.08
N GLY A 568 5.93 -11.36 -11.71
CA GLY A 568 5.47 -11.38 -10.32
C GLY A 568 6.30 -12.26 -9.39
N HIS A 569 6.77 -13.43 -9.86
CA HIS A 569 7.67 -14.28 -9.05
C HIS A 569 9.03 -13.61 -8.80
N LEU A 570 9.58 -12.90 -9.79
CA LEU A 570 10.80 -12.11 -9.59
C LEU A 570 10.55 -10.97 -8.59
N ALA A 571 9.42 -10.26 -8.69
CA ALA A 571 9.06 -9.24 -7.72
C ALA A 571 8.99 -9.82 -6.30
N ALA A 572 8.32 -10.97 -6.11
CA ALA A 572 8.23 -11.63 -4.80
C ALA A 572 9.61 -12.00 -4.19
N ILE A 573 10.57 -12.44 -5.02
CA ILE A 573 11.96 -12.69 -4.59
C ILE A 573 12.63 -11.40 -4.09
N LEU A 574 12.39 -10.28 -4.77
CA LEU A 574 12.99 -8.99 -4.41
C LEU A 574 12.33 -8.36 -3.17
N TYR A 575 11.00 -8.48 -3.02
CA TYR A 575 10.28 -8.10 -1.79
C TYR A 575 10.86 -8.83 -0.58
N LYS A 576 11.06 -10.15 -0.71
CA LYS A 576 11.64 -10.98 0.33
C LYS A 576 13.01 -10.46 0.76
N GLU A 577 13.90 -10.18 -0.18
CA GLU A 577 15.25 -9.69 0.15
C GLU A 577 15.23 -8.30 0.80
N GLU A 578 14.38 -7.37 0.35
CA GLU A 578 14.28 -6.05 1.00
C GLU A 578 13.77 -6.15 2.44
N ILE A 579 12.69 -6.91 2.65
CA ILE A 579 12.07 -7.07 3.97
C ILE A 579 13.02 -7.80 4.92
N GLU A 580 13.69 -8.86 4.47
CA GLU A 580 14.67 -9.56 5.31
C GLU A 580 15.84 -8.66 5.69
N ARG A 581 16.35 -7.82 4.79
CA ARG A 581 17.40 -6.84 5.13
C ARG A 581 16.92 -5.82 6.15
N ALA A 582 15.70 -5.31 6.02
CA ALA A 582 15.11 -4.41 6.99
C ALA A 582 14.99 -5.09 8.37
N MET A 583 14.48 -6.33 8.44
CA MET A 583 14.35 -7.08 9.70
C MET A 583 15.70 -7.50 10.32
N LYS A 584 16.73 -7.71 9.48
CA LYS A 584 18.11 -7.98 9.90
C LYS A 584 18.81 -6.76 10.51
N THR A 585 18.31 -5.56 10.28
CA THR A 585 18.99 -4.30 10.62
C THR A 585 18.58 -3.77 12.00
N PRO A 586 19.47 -3.75 13.00
CA PRO A 586 19.23 -2.99 14.22
C PRO A 586 19.09 -1.49 13.89
N GLY A 587 18.09 -0.83 14.47
CA GLY A 587 17.80 0.59 14.24
C GLY A 587 16.76 0.87 13.15
N ILE A 588 16.39 -0.13 12.35
CA ILE A 588 15.18 -0.08 11.53
C ILE A 588 14.02 -0.67 12.34
N SER A 589 12.93 0.10 12.41
CA SER A 589 11.71 -0.25 13.13
C SER A 589 10.54 -0.57 12.19
N GLY A 590 10.77 -0.61 10.88
CA GLY A 590 9.77 -1.10 9.94
C GLY A 590 10.03 -0.77 8.48
N PHE A 591 9.06 -1.14 7.65
CA PHE A 591 9.01 -0.80 6.23
C PHE A 591 7.60 -0.37 5.83
N GLN A 592 7.53 0.38 4.74
CA GLN A 592 6.31 0.69 4.01
C GLN A 592 6.49 0.25 2.56
N LEU A 593 5.67 -0.69 2.09
CA LEU A 593 5.65 -1.11 0.70
C LEU A 593 4.95 -0.06 -0.17
N LEU A 594 5.46 0.17 -1.38
CA LEU A 594 4.74 0.73 -2.52
C LEU A 594 4.79 -0.33 -3.62
N ASP A 595 3.95 -1.35 -3.57
CA ASP A 595 2.81 -1.59 -2.65
C ASP A 595 2.56 -3.12 -2.60
N LEU A 596 1.87 -3.66 -1.59
CA LEU A 596 1.42 -5.06 -1.63
C LEU A 596 0.35 -5.28 -2.71
N HIS A 597 -0.47 -4.28 -3.00
CA HIS A 597 -1.52 -4.31 -4.02
C HIS A 597 -1.25 -3.34 -5.16
N ASP A 598 -1.80 -3.60 -6.34
CA ASP A 598 -1.54 -2.76 -7.53
C ASP A 598 -2.07 -1.34 -7.34
N PHE A 599 -1.22 -0.38 -7.69
CA PHE A 599 -1.54 1.04 -7.68
C PHE A 599 -1.97 1.47 -9.10
N PRO A 600 -3.27 1.76 -9.34
CA PRO A 600 -3.76 2.01 -10.69
C PRO A 600 -3.42 3.39 -11.24
N GLY A 601 -3.02 4.34 -10.39
CA GLY A 601 -2.69 5.72 -10.79
C GLY A 601 -1.27 5.91 -11.31
N GLN A 602 -0.88 7.17 -11.53
CA GLN A 602 0.46 7.67 -11.83
C GLN A 602 1.18 6.87 -12.93
N GLY A 603 0.47 6.61 -14.02
CA GLY A 603 0.98 5.81 -15.13
C GLY A 603 0.77 4.31 -14.96
N THR A 604 -0.32 3.89 -14.31
CA THR A 604 -0.64 2.46 -14.10
C THR A 604 0.53 1.73 -13.41
N ALA A 605 0.86 2.12 -12.17
CA ALA A 605 1.98 1.56 -11.42
C ALA A 605 1.65 0.18 -10.80
N LEU A 606 1.71 -0.87 -11.62
CA LEU A 606 1.43 -2.24 -11.19
C LEU A 606 2.67 -2.84 -10.53
N VAL A 607 2.76 -2.73 -9.22
CA VAL A 607 3.87 -3.26 -8.39
C VAL A 607 3.39 -4.36 -7.43
N GLY A 608 2.08 -4.54 -7.30
CA GLY A 608 1.47 -5.41 -6.31
C GLY A 608 1.59 -6.89 -6.66
N LEU A 609 1.72 -7.70 -5.61
CA LEU A 609 1.46 -9.15 -5.67
C LEU A 609 -0.06 -9.44 -5.61
N LEU A 610 -0.81 -8.48 -5.09
CA LEU A 610 -2.27 -8.39 -5.18
C LEU A 610 -2.68 -7.38 -6.25
N ASN A 611 -3.86 -7.55 -6.86
CA ASN A 611 -4.45 -6.55 -7.74
C ASN A 611 -5.14 -5.42 -6.95
N ALA A 612 -5.68 -4.41 -7.63
CA ALA A 612 -6.34 -3.25 -7.00
C ALA A 612 -7.60 -3.61 -6.18
N PHE A 613 -8.07 -4.86 -6.26
CA PHE A 613 -9.18 -5.39 -5.46
C PHE A 613 -8.70 -6.18 -4.23
N TRP A 614 -7.41 -6.15 -3.88
CA TRP A 614 -6.80 -6.93 -2.80
C TRP A 614 -6.86 -8.45 -3.02
N GLU A 615 -6.86 -8.90 -4.28
CA GLU A 615 -6.90 -10.32 -4.63
C GLU A 615 -5.57 -10.79 -5.21
N SER A 616 -5.16 -12.02 -4.89
CA SER A 616 -3.89 -12.57 -5.37
C SER A 616 -3.87 -12.67 -6.89
N LYS A 617 -2.76 -12.21 -7.49
CA LYS A 617 -2.48 -12.36 -8.92
C LYS A 617 -1.95 -13.76 -9.29
N GLY A 618 -1.82 -14.66 -8.30
CA GLY A 618 -1.33 -16.03 -8.49
C GLY A 618 0.20 -16.17 -8.55
N VAL A 619 0.93 -15.11 -8.24
CA VAL A 619 2.41 -15.04 -8.30
C VAL A 619 3.10 -15.21 -6.93
N ALA A 620 2.30 -15.13 -5.87
CA ALA A 620 2.66 -15.44 -4.48
C ALA A 620 1.36 -15.67 -3.70
N ASN A 621 1.46 -16.34 -2.55
CA ASN A 621 0.37 -16.42 -1.59
C ASN A 621 0.77 -15.90 -0.20
N ALA A 622 -0.24 -15.68 0.65
CA ALA A 622 -0.04 -15.12 1.98
C ALA A 622 0.85 -16.00 2.88
N GLU A 623 0.80 -17.33 2.76
CA GLU A 623 1.65 -18.21 3.56
C GLU A 623 3.14 -18.06 3.18
N GLU A 624 3.44 -17.96 1.89
CA GLU A 624 4.79 -17.70 1.39
C GLU A 624 5.30 -16.33 1.80
N PHE A 625 4.47 -15.29 1.66
CA PHE A 625 4.86 -13.93 2.04
C PHE A 625 5.12 -13.79 3.55
N ARG A 626 4.31 -14.45 4.38
CA ARG A 626 4.52 -14.49 5.84
C ARG A 626 5.82 -15.19 6.26
N GLN A 627 6.51 -15.92 5.37
CA GLN A 627 7.82 -16.47 5.71
C GLN A 627 8.87 -15.39 5.99
N PHE A 628 8.67 -14.18 5.44
CA PHE A 628 9.55 -13.03 5.65
C PHE A 628 8.80 -11.80 6.18
N SER A 629 7.47 -11.81 6.24
CA SER A 629 6.64 -10.75 6.83
C SER A 629 5.69 -11.31 7.89
N ALA A 630 6.20 -11.60 9.08
CA ALA A 630 5.41 -12.09 10.21
C ALA A 630 5.91 -11.51 11.55
N PRO A 631 5.15 -11.67 12.66
CA PRO A 631 5.63 -11.34 14.00
C PRO A 631 6.92 -12.05 14.39
N VAL A 632 7.15 -13.27 13.91
CA VAL A 632 8.39 -14.02 14.13
C VAL A 632 8.89 -14.53 12.80
N VAL A 633 10.12 -14.18 12.45
CA VAL A 633 10.74 -14.53 11.16
C VAL A 633 12.10 -15.18 11.42
N PRO A 634 12.27 -16.46 11.04
CA PRO A 634 13.60 -17.04 10.90
C PRO A 634 14.33 -16.37 9.74
N LEU A 635 15.55 -15.92 9.99
CA LEU A 635 16.42 -15.24 9.03
C LEU A 635 17.71 -16.06 8.84
N ALA A 636 18.29 -15.99 7.65
CA ALA A 636 19.57 -16.61 7.35
C ALA A 636 20.53 -15.59 6.73
N ARG A 637 21.79 -15.62 7.16
CA ARG A 637 22.90 -14.85 6.58
C ARG A 637 23.89 -15.79 5.91
N PHE A 638 24.04 -15.65 4.59
CA PHE A 638 25.03 -16.39 3.81
C PHE A 638 25.56 -15.54 2.64
N SER A 639 26.73 -15.89 2.11
CA SER A 639 27.53 -14.98 1.30
C SER A 639 27.08 -14.81 -0.16
N LYS A 640 26.49 -15.84 -0.77
CA LYS A 640 26.17 -15.84 -2.21
C LYS A 640 25.06 -16.84 -2.55
N ALA A 641 24.42 -16.68 -3.70
CA ALA A 641 23.41 -17.62 -4.20
C ALA A 641 24.00 -18.83 -4.94
N VAL A 642 25.19 -18.68 -5.54
CA VAL A 642 25.79 -19.69 -6.42
C VAL A 642 27.10 -20.23 -5.84
N TYR A 643 27.21 -21.56 -5.79
CA TYR A 643 28.35 -22.30 -5.24
C TYR A 643 28.88 -23.33 -6.23
N LYS A 644 30.15 -23.69 -6.08
CA LYS A 644 30.73 -24.92 -6.61
C LYS A 644 30.59 -26.04 -5.58
N ASN A 645 30.48 -27.28 -6.03
CA ASN A 645 30.31 -28.45 -5.15
C ASN A 645 31.54 -28.78 -4.28
N ASN A 646 32.70 -28.17 -4.54
CA ASN A 646 33.89 -28.27 -3.68
C ASN A 646 33.94 -27.18 -2.59
N GLU A 647 32.91 -26.33 -2.50
CA GLU A 647 32.75 -25.34 -1.44
C GLU A 647 31.93 -25.90 -0.27
N GLN A 648 31.94 -25.17 0.84
CA GLN A 648 31.00 -25.40 1.94
C GLN A 648 29.93 -24.31 1.93
N PHE A 649 28.68 -24.72 2.14
CA PHE A 649 27.60 -23.79 2.42
C PHE A 649 27.56 -23.51 3.92
N THR A 650 27.70 -22.25 4.31
CA THR A 650 27.59 -21.80 5.70
C THR A 650 26.53 -20.72 5.82
N ALA A 651 25.68 -20.81 6.83
CA ALA A 651 24.74 -19.75 7.16
C ALA A 651 24.65 -19.52 8.67
N ASP A 652 24.59 -18.26 9.07
CA ASP A 652 24.20 -17.87 10.43
C ASP A 652 22.67 -17.73 10.46
N ILE A 653 22.03 -18.39 11.42
CA ILE A 653 20.59 -18.40 11.62
C ILE A 653 20.24 -17.43 12.73
N GLU A 654 19.32 -16.52 12.44
CA GLU A 654 18.82 -15.49 13.35
C GLU A 654 17.30 -15.58 13.45
N ILE A 655 16.73 -15.09 14.55
CA ILE A 655 15.28 -14.94 14.72
C ILE A 655 14.96 -13.46 14.98
N ALA A 656 14.18 -12.85 14.09
CA ALA A 656 13.48 -11.62 14.41
C ALA A 656 12.19 -11.99 15.16
N ASN A 657 12.06 -11.58 16.42
CA ASN A 657 10.90 -11.87 17.26
C ASN A 657 10.23 -10.57 17.70
N TYR A 658 9.22 -10.13 16.98
CA TYR A 658 8.37 -9.00 17.34
C TYR A 658 6.99 -9.46 17.81
N SER A 659 6.91 -10.67 18.39
CA SER A 659 5.70 -11.16 19.05
C SER A 659 5.52 -10.54 20.45
N SER A 660 4.43 -10.88 21.14
CA SER A 660 4.15 -10.39 22.48
C SER A 660 5.01 -11.02 23.59
N GLU A 661 5.79 -12.06 23.28
CA GLU A 661 6.53 -12.87 24.26
C GLU A 661 7.95 -13.25 23.79
N GLU A 662 8.81 -13.57 24.74
CA GLU A 662 10.12 -14.16 24.47
C GLU A 662 9.98 -15.64 24.09
N ILE A 663 10.82 -16.12 23.18
CA ILE A 663 10.81 -17.53 22.76
C ILE A 663 11.92 -18.28 23.51
N ASN A 664 11.51 -19.22 24.34
CA ASN A 664 12.38 -20.07 25.14
C ASN A 664 11.98 -21.54 25.00
N ASN A 665 12.94 -22.45 25.13
CA ASN A 665 12.71 -23.91 25.17
C ASN A 665 11.99 -24.45 23.91
N LYS A 666 12.27 -23.87 22.75
CA LYS A 666 11.84 -24.38 21.43
C LYS A 666 13.06 -24.82 20.63
N ASN A 667 12.84 -25.43 19.49
CA ASN A 667 13.89 -25.83 18.56
C ASN A 667 13.66 -25.23 17.18
N ILE A 668 14.74 -24.83 16.51
CA ILE A 668 14.76 -24.69 15.07
C ILE A 668 15.01 -26.08 14.47
N LYS A 669 14.20 -26.47 13.49
CA LYS A 669 14.50 -27.55 12.54
C LYS A 669 14.96 -26.92 11.23
N TRP A 670 16.14 -27.31 10.77
CA TRP A 670 16.67 -26.87 9.50
C TRP A 670 17.04 -28.05 8.60
N ALA A 671 16.91 -27.86 7.29
CA ALA A 671 17.34 -28.84 6.30
C ALA A 671 17.81 -28.13 5.02
N LEU A 672 18.94 -28.56 4.48
CA LEU A 672 19.37 -28.23 3.13
C LEU A 672 18.96 -29.39 2.21
N THR A 673 17.94 -29.16 1.40
CA THR A 673 17.29 -30.20 0.60
C THR A 673 17.55 -30.03 -0.88
N ASN A 674 17.57 -31.13 -1.61
CA ASN A 674 17.67 -31.15 -3.06
C ASN A 674 16.31 -30.86 -3.73
N ALA A 675 16.24 -30.82 -5.07
CA ALA A 675 15.00 -30.48 -5.78
C ALA A 675 13.85 -31.47 -5.54
N SER A 676 14.15 -32.72 -5.17
CA SER A 676 13.16 -33.74 -4.80
C SER A 676 12.70 -33.66 -3.33
N GLY A 677 13.26 -32.73 -2.55
CA GLY A 677 12.99 -32.58 -1.13
C GLY A 677 13.80 -33.52 -0.23
N GLN A 678 14.75 -34.28 -0.77
CA GLN A 678 15.63 -35.13 0.04
C GLN A 678 16.71 -34.27 0.72
N PRO A 679 16.93 -34.42 2.04
CA PRO A 679 17.95 -33.66 2.74
C PRO A 679 19.35 -34.14 2.36
N LEU A 680 20.23 -33.21 1.98
CA LEU A 680 21.68 -33.43 1.99
C LEU A 680 22.18 -33.43 3.44
N GLN A 681 21.67 -32.47 4.22
CA GLN A 681 21.95 -32.37 5.64
C GLN A 681 20.77 -31.69 6.33
N GLU A 682 20.50 -32.08 7.55
CA GLU A 682 19.48 -31.50 8.40
C GLU A 682 19.96 -31.48 9.85
N GLY A 683 19.30 -30.69 10.68
CA GLY A 683 19.67 -30.59 12.08
C GLY A 683 18.68 -29.80 12.90
N ILE A 684 19.00 -29.75 14.20
CA ILE A 684 18.23 -29.05 15.22
C ILE A 684 19.12 -28.05 15.92
N ILE A 685 18.61 -26.82 16.11
CA ILE A 685 19.27 -25.78 16.91
C ILE A 685 18.33 -25.41 18.06
N PRO A 686 18.72 -25.60 19.33
CA PRO A 686 17.88 -25.20 20.46
C PRO A 686 17.77 -23.67 20.53
N LEU A 687 16.56 -23.17 20.77
CA LEU A 687 16.28 -21.76 21.00
C LEU A 687 16.21 -21.46 22.49
N THR A 688 17.18 -20.68 22.95
CA THR A 688 17.26 -20.19 24.33
C THR A 688 17.34 -18.67 24.33
N ASN A 689 16.48 -18.02 25.13
CA ASN A 689 16.53 -16.57 25.39
C ASN A 689 16.36 -15.70 24.13
N ILE A 690 15.43 -16.05 23.24
CA ILE A 690 15.10 -15.23 22.07
C ILE A 690 14.20 -14.08 22.53
N LYS A 691 14.80 -12.89 22.64
CA LYS A 691 14.16 -11.68 23.15
C LYS A 691 13.21 -11.06 22.12
N ILE A 692 12.35 -10.17 22.60
CA ILE A 692 11.56 -9.31 21.71
C ILE A 692 12.49 -8.30 21.02
N GLY A 693 12.49 -8.28 19.69
CA GLY A 693 13.36 -7.50 18.82
C GLY A 693 14.02 -8.31 17.71
N GLY A 694 14.84 -7.65 16.90
CA GLY A 694 15.73 -8.26 15.90
C GLY A 694 17.09 -8.67 16.47
N GLY A 695 17.92 -9.31 15.63
CA GLY A 695 19.31 -9.64 15.95
C GLY A 695 19.52 -10.81 16.94
N ASN A 696 18.50 -11.63 17.21
CA ASN A 696 18.68 -12.81 18.05
C ASN A 696 19.39 -13.92 17.25
N ILE A 697 20.67 -14.14 17.53
CA ILE A 697 21.45 -15.22 16.91
C ILE A 697 21.02 -16.56 17.50
N ALA A 698 20.54 -17.48 16.65
CA ALA A 698 20.13 -18.82 17.06
C ALA A 698 21.27 -19.84 16.94
N GLY A 699 22.06 -19.77 15.88
CA GLY A 699 23.19 -20.68 15.67
C GLY A 699 23.74 -20.63 14.25
N LYS A 700 24.78 -21.43 14.00
CA LYS A 700 25.45 -21.50 12.70
C LYS A 700 25.32 -22.89 12.11
N ILE A 701 25.05 -22.97 10.81
CA ILE A 701 25.01 -24.21 10.03
C ILE A 701 26.19 -24.26 9.04
N SER A 702 26.70 -25.47 8.79
CA SER A 702 27.74 -25.74 7.81
C SER A 702 27.44 -27.07 7.12
N CYS A 703 27.36 -27.05 5.79
CA CYS A 703 27.06 -28.21 4.96
C CYS A 703 28.14 -28.39 3.88
N SER A 704 28.67 -29.60 3.76
CA SER A 704 29.53 -29.96 2.63
C SER A 704 28.69 -30.11 1.37
N LEU A 705 29.11 -29.47 0.27
CA LEU A 705 28.42 -29.59 -1.02
C LEU A 705 28.99 -30.72 -1.89
N SER A 706 29.96 -31.48 -1.38
CA SER A 706 30.72 -32.47 -2.16
C SER A 706 29.87 -33.63 -2.69
N GLU A 707 28.70 -33.88 -2.11
CA GLU A 707 27.76 -34.90 -2.57
C GLU A 707 27.00 -34.49 -3.83
N VAL A 708 26.92 -33.18 -4.13
CA VAL A 708 26.29 -32.67 -5.35
C VAL A 708 27.20 -32.96 -6.54
N LYS A 709 26.85 -33.97 -7.35
CA LYS A 709 27.66 -34.38 -8.53
C LYS A 709 27.20 -33.75 -9.84
N LYS A 710 25.97 -33.27 -9.91
CA LYS A 710 25.37 -32.61 -11.07
C LYS A 710 24.87 -31.23 -10.66
N ALA A 711 24.74 -30.32 -11.62
CA ALA A 711 24.15 -29.02 -11.36
C ALA A 711 22.77 -29.18 -10.72
N GLU A 712 22.57 -28.56 -9.56
CA GLU A 712 21.33 -28.71 -8.78
C GLU A 712 20.99 -27.45 -8.00
N ARG A 713 19.68 -27.17 -7.87
CA ARG A 713 19.16 -26.18 -6.92
C ARG A 713 18.93 -26.87 -5.59
N LEU A 714 19.52 -26.33 -4.53
CA LEU A 714 19.23 -26.73 -3.15
C LEU A 714 18.36 -25.68 -2.47
N THR A 715 17.53 -26.11 -1.54
CA THR A 715 16.67 -25.24 -0.73
C THR A 715 17.01 -25.42 0.75
N LEU A 716 17.49 -24.35 1.39
CA LEU A 716 17.57 -24.24 2.84
C LEU A 716 16.17 -23.95 3.38
N ARG A 717 15.68 -24.81 4.27
CA ARG A 717 14.46 -24.57 5.05
C ARG A 717 14.83 -24.43 6.52
N VAL A 718 14.28 -23.43 7.18
CA VAL A 718 14.42 -23.17 8.62
C VAL A 718 13.02 -23.00 9.20
N SER A 719 12.70 -23.71 10.27
CA SER A 719 11.37 -23.67 10.90
C SER A 719 11.46 -23.75 12.41
N ILE A 720 10.56 -23.07 13.13
CA ILE A 720 10.47 -23.15 14.59
C ILE A 720 9.44 -24.23 14.96
N GLU A 721 9.87 -25.21 15.75
CA GLU A 721 9.06 -26.34 16.17
C GLU A 721 7.77 -25.90 16.89
N ASN A 722 6.66 -26.61 16.63
CA ASN A 722 5.33 -26.32 17.16
C ASN A 722 4.84 -24.90 16.86
N SER A 723 5.18 -24.38 15.67
CA SER A 723 4.70 -23.09 15.18
C SER A 723 4.53 -23.11 13.66
N SER A 724 3.87 -22.09 13.11
CA SER A 724 3.80 -21.84 11.68
C SER A 724 5.00 -21.08 11.12
N TYR A 725 5.93 -20.63 11.96
CA TYR A 725 7.05 -19.78 11.54
C TYR A 725 8.13 -20.60 10.87
N LYS A 726 8.31 -20.32 9.57
CA LYS A 726 9.30 -20.97 8.71
C LYS A 726 9.78 -19.99 7.66
N ASN A 727 10.97 -20.24 7.14
CA ASN A 727 11.52 -19.50 6.03
C ASN A 727 12.40 -20.38 5.15
N THR A 728 12.55 -20.00 3.88
CA THR A 728 13.26 -20.76 2.85
C THR A 728 14.14 -19.89 1.96
N TRP A 729 15.26 -20.45 1.50
CA TRP A 729 16.20 -19.82 0.59
C TRP A 729 16.73 -20.84 -0.42
N ASN A 730 16.89 -20.42 -1.67
CA ASN A 730 17.46 -21.26 -2.72
C ASN A 730 18.93 -20.91 -2.95
N ILE A 731 19.75 -21.93 -3.14
CA ILE A 731 21.12 -21.81 -3.65
C ILE A 731 21.30 -22.75 -4.85
N TRP A 732 22.25 -22.43 -5.72
CA TRP A 732 22.59 -23.24 -6.88
C TRP A 732 24.00 -23.78 -6.73
N VAL A 733 24.15 -25.08 -6.91
CA VAL A 733 25.43 -25.77 -6.74
C VAL A 733 25.82 -26.40 -8.07
N TYR A 734 27.00 -26.02 -8.57
CA TYR A 734 27.54 -26.51 -9.84
C TYR A 734 28.81 -27.34 -9.63
N PRO A 735 29.10 -28.33 -10.51
CA PRO A 735 30.36 -29.06 -10.45
C PRO A 735 31.57 -28.14 -10.57
N ALA A 736 32.50 -28.22 -9.63
CA ALA A 736 33.74 -27.43 -9.64
C ALA A 736 34.60 -27.74 -10.87
N THR A 737 34.62 -29.01 -11.27
CA THR A 737 35.26 -29.48 -12.49
C THR A 737 34.18 -29.82 -13.50
N LEU A 738 34.15 -29.06 -14.60
CA LEU A 738 33.23 -29.24 -15.71
C LEU A 738 34.00 -29.11 -17.01
N THR A 739 34.06 -30.18 -17.78
CA THR A 739 34.70 -30.22 -19.10
C THR A 739 33.63 -30.00 -20.16
N ILE A 740 33.86 -29.01 -21.04
CA ILE A 740 32.97 -28.70 -22.16
C ILE A 740 33.63 -29.19 -23.43
N GLU A 741 33.21 -30.35 -23.90
CA GLU A 741 33.68 -30.92 -25.17
C GLU A 741 32.96 -30.24 -26.33
N LYS A 742 33.64 -29.30 -27.00
CA LYS A 742 33.03 -28.48 -28.06
C LYS A 742 32.91 -29.21 -29.41
N GLU A 743 33.83 -30.13 -29.70
CA GLU A 743 33.88 -30.97 -30.93
C GLU A 743 33.35 -30.25 -32.20
N GLU A 744 32.35 -30.83 -32.88
CA GLU A 744 31.76 -30.36 -34.14
C GLU A 744 31.02 -29.01 -34.02
N ILE A 745 30.92 -28.44 -32.81
CA ILE A 745 30.28 -27.15 -32.54
C ILE A 745 31.33 -26.04 -32.49
N VAL A 746 31.18 -25.05 -33.36
CA VAL A 746 32.01 -23.85 -33.35
C VAL A 746 31.45 -22.87 -32.31
N VAL A 747 32.21 -22.62 -31.23
CA VAL A 747 31.89 -21.59 -30.24
C VAL A 747 32.74 -20.37 -30.53
N THR A 748 32.13 -19.25 -30.90
CA THR A 748 32.85 -18.03 -31.29
C THR A 748 32.10 -16.76 -30.90
N ASP A 749 32.84 -15.69 -30.67
CA ASP A 749 32.34 -14.33 -30.45
C ASP A 749 32.46 -13.45 -31.71
N LYS A 750 32.97 -14.00 -32.83
CA LYS A 750 33.20 -13.26 -34.08
C LYS A 750 32.20 -13.61 -35.17
N LEU A 751 31.61 -12.57 -35.78
CA LEU A 751 30.72 -12.71 -36.94
C LEU A 751 31.40 -13.37 -38.14
N THR A 752 32.67 -13.07 -38.40
CA THR A 752 33.41 -13.62 -39.54
C THR A 752 33.65 -15.13 -39.42
N GLU A 753 33.97 -15.61 -38.22
CA GLU A 753 34.10 -17.04 -37.93
C GLU A 753 32.74 -17.75 -37.99
N THR A 754 31.70 -17.09 -37.47
CA THR A 754 30.31 -17.56 -37.55
C THR A 754 29.86 -17.77 -38.99
N GLN A 755 30.06 -16.77 -39.86
CA GLN A 755 29.71 -16.85 -41.28
C GLN A 755 30.39 -18.02 -41.98
N LYS A 756 31.70 -18.17 -41.78
CA LYS A 756 32.50 -19.22 -42.41
C LYS A 756 32.05 -20.62 -41.96
N ALA A 757 31.76 -20.78 -40.67
CA ALA A 757 31.31 -22.05 -40.11
C ALA A 757 29.91 -22.43 -40.60
N LEU A 758 28.96 -21.48 -40.60
CA LEU A 758 27.59 -21.70 -41.08
C LEU A 758 27.54 -21.97 -42.59
N ALA A 759 28.35 -21.27 -43.40
CA ALA A 759 28.46 -21.54 -44.84
C ALA A 759 28.97 -22.95 -45.13
N ALA A 760 29.83 -23.49 -44.25
CA ALA A 760 30.34 -24.86 -44.31
C ALA A 760 29.39 -25.91 -43.70
N GLY A 761 28.16 -25.53 -43.33
CA GLY A 761 27.14 -26.44 -42.79
C GLY A 761 27.35 -26.85 -41.34
N LYS A 762 28.21 -26.15 -40.59
CA LYS A 762 28.51 -26.49 -39.20
C LYS A 762 27.45 -25.97 -38.22
N THR A 763 27.43 -26.57 -37.05
CA THR A 763 26.68 -26.08 -35.88
C THR A 763 27.49 -25.01 -35.15
N VAL A 764 26.89 -23.86 -34.84
CA VAL A 764 27.58 -22.71 -34.24
C VAL A 764 26.85 -22.20 -33.01
N LEU A 765 27.58 -21.98 -31.91
CA LEU A 765 27.14 -21.14 -30.79
C LEU A 765 27.85 -19.79 -30.94
N PHE A 766 27.08 -18.77 -31.30
CA PHE A 766 27.57 -17.40 -31.44
C PHE A 766 27.28 -16.63 -30.14
N ASN A 767 28.34 -16.21 -29.43
CA ASN A 767 28.27 -15.42 -28.21
C ASN A 767 29.08 -14.13 -28.35
N PRO A 768 28.58 -13.13 -29.10
CA PRO A 768 29.27 -11.85 -29.27
C PRO A 768 29.45 -11.12 -27.94
N PRO A 769 30.43 -10.21 -27.83
CA PRO A 769 30.51 -9.30 -26.69
C PRO A 769 29.18 -8.54 -26.57
N TYR A 770 28.50 -8.67 -25.43
CA TYR A 770 27.15 -8.13 -25.27
C TYR A 770 27.09 -6.61 -25.46
N GLN A 771 28.17 -5.88 -25.18
CA GLN A 771 28.25 -4.43 -25.42
C GLN A 771 28.14 -4.04 -26.90
N LEU A 772 28.42 -4.98 -27.81
CA LEU A 772 28.26 -4.78 -29.26
C LEU A 772 26.87 -5.19 -29.76
N CYS A 773 26.07 -5.90 -28.96
CA CYS A 773 24.73 -6.29 -29.37
C CYS A 773 23.78 -5.07 -29.43
N ALA A 774 22.94 -5.03 -30.46
CA ALA A 774 21.89 -4.02 -30.60
C ALA A 774 20.68 -4.41 -29.75
N GLY A 775 20.38 -3.64 -28.69
CA GLY A 775 19.26 -3.95 -27.80
C GLY A 775 19.22 -3.12 -26.52
N LEU A 776 18.29 -3.47 -25.64
CA LEU A 776 18.11 -2.86 -24.32
C LEU A 776 19.20 -3.34 -23.35
N GLN A 777 19.54 -2.53 -22.36
CA GLN A 777 20.51 -2.91 -21.35
C GLN A 777 19.95 -4.09 -20.55
N GLY A 778 20.74 -5.15 -20.40
CA GLY A 778 20.38 -6.26 -19.52
C GLY A 778 20.38 -5.80 -18.07
N LYS A 779 19.34 -6.19 -17.32
CA LYS A 779 19.17 -5.91 -15.89
C LYS A 779 18.59 -7.11 -15.18
N PHE A 780 18.90 -7.23 -13.90
CA PHE A 780 18.30 -8.25 -13.04
C PHE A 780 16.96 -7.80 -12.47
N VAL A 781 16.86 -6.54 -12.03
CA VAL A 781 15.62 -6.02 -11.43
C VAL A 781 14.60 -5.61 -12.51
N PRO A 782 13.28 -5.72 -12.22
CA PRO A 782 12.23 -5.19 -13.08
C PRO A 782 12.35 -3.67 -13.29
N VAL A 783 11.58 -3.16 -14.25
CA VAL A 783 11.36 -1.71 -14.39
C VAL A 783 10.86 -1.14 -13.07
N PHE A 784 11.40 0.01 -12.67
CA PHE A 784 10.99 0.68 -11.44
C PHE A 784 9.59 1.25 -11.57
N TRP A 785 8.74 0.88 -10.61
CA TRP A 785 7.43 1.46 -10.32
C TRP A 785 6.44 1.54 -11.49
N SER A 786 6.58 2.54 -12.36
CA SER A 786 5.79 2.68 -13.58
C SER A 786 6.68 2.96 -14.80
N PRO A 787 6.57 2.15 -15.87
CA PRO A 787 7.24 2.43 -17.15
C PRO A 787 6.69 3.69 -17.85
N VAL A 788 5.50 4.16 -17.47
CA VAL A 788 4.85 5.34 -18.05
C VAL A 788 5.31 6.61 -17.35
N HIS A 789 5.39 6.58 -16.01
CA HIS A 789 5.87 7.71 -15.21
C HIS A 789 7.37 7.93 -15.41
N PHE A 790 8.13 6.84 -15.51
CA PHE A 790 9.57 6.85 -15.70
C PHE A 790 9.96 6.15 -17.02
N PRO A 791 9.72 6.78 -18.19
CA PRO A 791 9.87 6.14 -19.50
C PRO A 791 11.31 5.95 -19.97
N LYS A 792 12.28 6.61 -19.32
CA LYS A 792 13.70 6.56 -19.71
C LYS A 792 14.48 5.40 -19.06
N GLN A 793 13.76 4.45 -18.48
CA GLN A 793 14.38 3.31 -17.83
C GLN A 793 14.76 2.23 -18.83
N ALA A 794 16.02 1.82 -18.80
CA ALA A 794 16.41 0.56 -19.41
C ALA A 794 16.01 -0.60 -18.49
N GLY A 795 15.54 -1.70 -19.06
CA GLY A 795 15.23 -2.93 -18.33
C GLY A 795 14.08 -3.72 -18.95
N THR A 796 13.90 -4.91 -18.42
CA THR A 796 12.78 -5.83 -18.69
C THR A 796 12.07 -6.09 -17.35
N MET A 797 10.95 -6.80 -17.35
CA MET A 797 10.24 -7.16 -16.11
C MET A 797 10.65 -8.54 -15.57
N GLY A 798 11.62 -9.20 -16.21
CA GLY A 798 12.08 -10.54 -15.86
C GLY A 798 12.28 -11.43 -17.09
N LEU A 799 12.68 -12.68 -16.84
CA LEU A 799 12.84 -13.73 -17.85
C LEU A 799 11.62 -14.64 -17.84
N LEU A 800 11.15 -15.02 -19.03
CA LEU A 800 10.21 -16.11 -19.22
C LEU A 800 10.98 -17.31 -19.78
N LEU A 801 10.91 -18.43 -19.05
CA LEU A 801 11.74 -19.62 -19.28
C LEU A 801 10.86 -20.87 -19.34
N ASP A 802 11.28 -21.87 -20.12
CA ASP A 802 10.71 -23.21 -20.07
C ASP A 802 11.71 -24.17 -19.40
N PRO A 803 11.53 -24.52 -18.11
CA PRO A 803 12.46 -25.41 -17.40
C PRO A 803 12.46 -26.85 -17.96
N THR A 804 11.48 -27.22 -18.79
CA THR A 804 11.42 -28.54 -19.42
C THR A 804 12.21 -28.62 -20.73
N HIS A 805 12.60 -27.47 -21.30
CA HIS A 805 13.34 -27.40 -22.55
C HIS A 805 14.74 -28.02 -22.41
N LYS A 806 15.16 -28.81 -23.41
CA LYS A 806 16.43 -29.57 -23.36
C LYS A 806 17.67 -28.69 -23.29
N ALA A 807 17.60 -27.44 -23.73
CA ALA A 807 18.64 -26.43 -23.53
C ALA A 807 19.02 -26.20 -22.07
N PHE A 808 18.09 -26.44 -21.12
CA PHE A 808 18.31 -26.27 -19.67
C PHE A 808 18.44 -27.60 -18.91
N ALA A 809 18.54 -28.74 -19.61
CA ALA A 809 18.62 -30.06 -18.97
C ALA A 809 19.80 -30.22 -17.99
N HIS A 810 20.85 -29.41 -18.15
CA HIS A 810 21.99 -29.35 -17.24
C HIS A 810 22.16 -27.99 -16.56
N PHE A 811 21.12 -27.14 -16.56
CA PHE A 811 21.11 -25.85 -15.90
C PHE A 811 19.79 -25.69 -15.11
N PRO A 812 19.78 -26.03 -13.81
CA PRO A 812 18.58 -25.94 -12.97
C PRO A 812 17.98 -24.53 -13.02
N THR A 813 16.79 -24.45 -13.58
CA THR A 813 16.05 -23.20 -13.72
C THR A 813 14.58 -23.41 -13.43
N GLU A 814 13.88 -22.31 -13.22
CA GLU A 814 12.44 -22.23 -13.06
C GLU A 814 11.85 -21.51 -14.28
N GLY A 815 10.52 -21.33 -14.31
CA GLY A 815 9.83 -20.60 -15.39
C GLY A 815 10.06 -19.09 -15.38
N HIS A 816 10.80 -18.57 -14.40
CA HIS A 816 11.03 -17.15 -14.15
C HIS A 816 12.48 -16.88 -13.71
N THR A 817 12.87 -15.60 -13.66
CA THR A 817 14.17 -15.15 -13.14
C THR A 817 14.35 -15.56 -11.67
N ASN A 818 15.56 -15.99 -11.31
CA ASN A 818 15.98 -16.19 -9.92
C ASN A 818 17.49 -15.88 -9.78
N TRP A 819 18.06 -15.90 -8.58
CA TRP A 819 19.38 -15.34 -8.28
C TRP A 819 20.55 -15.89 -9.10
N GLN A 820 20.49 -17.12 -9.60
CA GLN A 820 21.50 -17.69 -10.49
C GLN A 820 21.58 -17.00 -11.85
N TRP A 821 20.54 -16.27 -12.24
CA TRP A 821 20.51 -15.50 -13.47
C TRP A 821 21.17 -14.12 -13.33
N TRP A 822 21.52 -13.67 -12.12
CA TRP A 822 21.98 -12.30 -11.86
C TRP A 822 23.14 -11.85 -12.76
N SER A 823 24.22 -12.64 -12.85
CA SER A 823 25.38 -12.27 -13.67
C SER A 823 25.07 -12.39 -15.16
N LEU A 824 24.23 -13.35 -15.54
CA LEU A 824 23.79 -13.58 -16.92
C LEU A 824 22.92 -12.42 -17.43
N THR A 825 22.04 -11.87 -16.60
CA THR A 825 21.17 -10.74 -16.98
C THR A 825 21.91 -9.41 -16.92
N THR A 826 22.69 -9.15 -15.88
CA THR A 826 23.43 -7.86 -15.72
C THR A 826 24.58 -7.72 -16.73
N GLN A 827 25.12 -8.83 -17.23
CA GLN A 827 26.18 -8.84 -18.25
C GLN A 827 25.63 -9.31 -19.59
N SER A 828 24.57 -8.63 -20.06
CA SER A 828 23.90 -8.95 -21.31
C SER A 828 23.33 -7.72 -22.04
N ARG A 829 22.84 -7.96 -23.26
CA ARG A 829 21.91 -7.07 -23.95
C ARG A 829 20.65 -7.84 -24.32
N THR A 830 19.49 -7.28 -24.01
CA THR A 830 18.20 -7.83 -24.42
C THR A 830 17.89 -7.41 -25.85
N LEU A 831 17.80 -8.37 -26.76
CA LEU A 831 17.56 -8.14 -28.18
C LEU A 831 16.07 -7.88 -28.42
N VAL A 832 15.75 -6.87 -29.22
CA VAL A 832 14.40 -6.67 -29.77
C VAL A 832 14.25 -7.55 -31.00
N ILE A 833 13.37 -8.53 -30.93
CA ILE A 833 13.27 -9.59 -31.94
C ILE A 833 11.98 -9.51 -32.76
N ASP A 834 11.21 -8.41 -32.67
CA ASP A 834 9.93 -8.25 -33.39
C ASP A 834 10.06 -8.52 -34.90
N SER A 835 11.11 -8.00 -35.54
CA SER A 835 11.34 -8.16 -36.99
C SER A 835 11.79 -9.56 -37.40
N ILE A 836 12.36 -10.35 -36.48
CA ILE A 836 12.93 -11.67 -36.77
C ILE A 836 12.21 -12.81 -36.05
N TYR A 837 11.14 -12.55 -35.30
CA TYR A 837 10.47 -13.54 -34.46
C TYR A 837 9.95 -14.76 -35.24
N GLN A 838 9.52 -14.55 -36.48
CA GLN A 838 9.10 -15.64 -37.36
C GLN A 838 10.28 -16.52 -37.84
N HIS A 839 11.50 -16.02 -37.74
CA HIS A 839 12.74 -16.62 -38.23
C HIS A 839 13.56 -17.31 -37.12
N ILE A 840 13.15 -17.18 -35.85
CA ILE A 840 13.87 -17.74 -34.69
C ILE A 840 12.96 -18.42 -33.67
N THR A 841 13.52 -19.30 -32.85
CA THR A 841 12.86 -19.86 -31.67
C THR A 841 13.55 -19.34 -30.41
N PRO A 842 12.93 -18.42 -29.65
CA PRO A 842 13.46 -17.96 -28.37
C PRO A 842 13.57 -19.11 -27.37
N LEU A 843 14.69 -19.17 -26.66
CA LEU A 843 14.93 -20.11 -25.56
C LEU A 843 14.94 -19.40 -24.21
N VAL A 844 15.38 -18.14 -24.17
CA VAL A 844 15.23 -17.22 -23.03
C VAL A 844 14.52 -15.97 -23.55
N GLU A 845 13.24 -15.87 -23.24
CA GLU A 845 12.44 -14.67 -23.50
C GLU A 845 12.61 -13.68 -22.34
N CYS A 846 12.53 -12.39 -22.63
CA CYS A 846 12.42 -11.36 -21.60
C CYS A 846 11.03 -10.73 -21.64
N VAL A 847 10.42 -10.50 -20.48
CA VAL A 847 9.14 -9.82 -20.38
C VAL A 847 9.36 -8.33 -20.60
N ASP A 848 8.81 -7.75 -21.66
CA ASP A 848 8.87 -6.30 -21.85
C ASP A 848 7.88 -5.56 -20.92
N ASN A 849 8.04 -4.25 -20.81
CA ASN A 849 7.05 -3.43 -20.12
C ASN A 849 5.74 -3.33 -20.93
N PHE A 850 4.62 -3.29 -20.21
CA PHE A 850 3.26 -3.33 -20.78
C PHE A 850 2.92 -2.12 -21.67
N ALA A 851 3.68 -1.03 -21.61
CA ALA A 851 3.48 0.15 -22.44
C ALA A 851 4.14 0.03 -23.83
N ASN A 852 4.96 -1.00 -24.05
CA ASN A 852 5.64 -1.24 -25.33
C ASN A 852 5.39 -2.63 -25.91
N ASN A 853 5.22 -3.66 -25.08
CA ASN A 853 4.91 -5.04 -25.50
C ASN A 853 5.77 -5.54 -26.69
N ARG A 854 7.09 -5.28 -26.66
CA ARG A 854 8.03 -5.79 -27.67
C ARG A 854 8.31 -7.26 -27.42
N ARG A 855 8.63 -8.00 -28.48
CA ARG A 855 9.19 -9.35 -28.35
C ARG A 855 10.67 -9.21 -28.02
N LEU A 856 11.08 -9.74 -26.87
CA LEU A 856 12.45 -9.61 -26.36
C LEU A 856 13.07 -10.98 -26.05
N ALA A 857 14.36 -11.16 -26.36
CA ALA A 857 15.10 -12.37 -26.02
C ALA A 857 16.59 -12.11 -25.79
N THR A 858 17.25 -13.00 -25.04
CA THR A 858 18.71 -13.01 -24.88
C THR A 858 19.36 -14.31 -25.36
N LEU A 859 18.55 -15.34 -25.63
CA LEU A 859 18.99 -16.62 -26.18
C LEU A 859 17.93 -17.15 -27.15
N PHE A 860 18.33 -17.53 -28.36
CA PHE A 860 17.46 -18.19 -29.32
C PHE A 860 18.22 -19.15 -30.24
N GLU A 861 17.48 -20.05 -30.87
CA GLU A 861 17.97 -20.96 -31.90
C GLU A 861 17.35 -20.68 -33.28
N THR A 862 18.07 -21.04 -34.34
CA THR A 862 17.64 -20.91 -35.74
C THR A 862 18.59 -21.66 -36.68
N ASN A 863 18.23 -21.79 -37.95
CA ASN A 863 19.15 -22.09 -39.04
C ASN A 863 19.66 -20.79 -39.67
N CYS A 864 20.88 -20.79 -40.19
CA CYS A 864 21.42 -19.65 -40.93
C CYS A 864 22.43 -20.17 -41.97
N LEU A 865 22.33 -19.68 -43.21
CA LEU A 865 23.07 -20.23 -44.36
C LEU A 865 22.83 -21.76 -44.48
N ASN A 866 23.89 -22.57 -44.45
CA ASN A 866 23.81 -24.02 -44.55
C ASN A 866 23.85 -24.74 -43.19
N GLY A 867 23.95 -23.99 -42.09
CA GLY A 867 24.24 -24.51 -40.75
C GLY A 867 23.16 -24.20 -39.71
N LYS A 868 23.36 -24.75 -38.51
CA LYS A 868 22.51 -24.53 -37.34
C LYS A 868 23.15 -23.55 -36.36
N LEU A 869 22.35 -22.73 -35.69
CA LEU A 869 22.83 -21.60 -34.91
C LEU A 869 22.10 -21.47 -33.57
N ILE A 870 22.86 -21.26 -32.49
CA ILE A 870 22.39 -20.63 -31.26
C ILE A 870 23.05 -19.26 -31.15
N VAL A 871 22.26 -18.23 -30.85
CA VAL A 871 22.75 -16.88 -30.54
C VAL A 871 22.47 -16.58 -29.08
N CYS A 872 23.51 -16.18 -28.35
CA CYS A 872 23.41 -15.77 -26.95
C CYS A 872 24.00 -14.37 -26.78
N SER A 873 23.22 -13.42 -26.27
CA SER A 873 23.67 -12.06 -25.96
C SER A 873 24.03 -11.84 -24.49
N MET A 874 24.04 -12.91 -23.68
CA MET A 874 24.59 -12.93 -22.31
C MET A 874 26.07 -13.33 -22.36
N ASP A 875 26.95 -12.70 -21.59
CA ASP A 875 28.37 -13.07 -21.56
C ASP A 875 28.58 -14.46 -20.93
N LEU A 876 28.80 -15.49 -21.76
CA LEU A 876 29.05 -16.86 -21.31
C LEU A 876 30.54 -17.21 -21.24
N LEU A 877 31.39 -16.49 -22.00
CA LEU A 877 32.78 -16.90 -22.23
C LEU A 877 33.78 -16.29 -21.25
N ASN A 878 33.46 -15.14 -20.64
CA ASN A 878 34.36 -14.45 -19.73
C ASN A 878 34.00 -14.67 -18.25
N HIS A 879 35.01 -14.60 -17.38
CA HIS A 879 34.88 -14.66 -15.91
C HIS A 879 34.17 -15.92 -15.36
N GLN A 880 34.27 -17.05 -16.05
CA GLN A 880 33.64 -18.32 -15.67
C GLN A 880 34.07 -18.87 -14.30
N ASP A 881 35.28 -18.55 -13.84
CA ASP A 881 35.76 -18.99 -12.53
C ASP A 881 35.09 -18.23 -11.37
N THR A 882 34.71 -16.97 -11.62
CA THR A 882 33.97 -16.09 -10.71
C THR A 882 32.48 -16.41 -10.75
N PHE A 883 31.93 -16.66 -11.94
CA PHE A 883 30.51 -16.91 -12.19
C PHE A 883 30.31 -18.32 -12.78
N PRO A 884 30.30 -19.39 -11.96
CA PRO A 884 30.20 -20.77 -12.44
C PRO A 884 28.89 -21.05 -13.20
N GLU A 885 27.82 -20.28 -12.97
CA GLU A 885 26.58 -20.32 -13.74
C GLU A 885 26.80 -20.12 -15.24
N LYS A 886 27.75 -19.25 -15.65
CA LYS A 886 28.06 -19.01 -17.06
C LYS A 886 28.60 -20.26 -17.75
N LYS A 887 29.53 -20.92 -17.06
CA LYS A 887 30.13 -22.18 -17.52
C LYS A 887 29.11 -23.31 -17.55
N GLN A 888 28.24 -23.37 -16.55
CA GLN A 888 27.19 -24.38 -16.47
C GLN A 888 26.14 -24.20 -17.57
N LEU A 889 25.71 -22.98 -17.84
CA LEU A 889 24.78 -22.70 -18.94
C LEU A 889 25.42 -23.03 -20.29
N LEU A 890 26.67 -22.64 -20.52
CA LEU A 890 27.41 -23.01 -21.72
C LEU A 890 27.49 -24.54 -21.89
N TYR A 891 27.78 -25.28 -20.81
CA TYR A 891 27.77 -26.75 -20.84
C TYR A 891 26.40 -27.30 -21.22
N SER A 892 25.32 -26.77 -20.66
CA SER A 892 23.95 -27.20 -20.99
C SER A 892 23.61 -26.97 -22.47
N LEU A 893 23.96 -25.79 -23.00
CA LEU A 893 23.74 -25.47 -24.42
C LEU A 893 24.54 -26.36 -25.36
N ILE A 894 25.81 -26.62 -25.06
CA ILE A 894 26.64 -27.49 -25.88
C ILE A 894 26.08 -28.93 -25.90
N ASN A 895 25.66 -29.48 -24.76
CA ASN A 895 25.05 -30.81 -24.73
C ASN A 895 23.71 -30.86 -25.48
N TYR A 896 22.91 -29.79 -25.38
CA TYR A 896 21.69 -29.66 -26.17
C TYR A 896 21.99 -29.68 -27.68
N MET A 897 22.96 -28.88 -28.13
CA MET A 897 23.38 -28.78 -29.53
C MET A 897 23.98 -30.07 -30.10
N LYS A 898 24.54 -30.93 -29.26
CA LYS A 898 24.99 -32.29 -29.64
C LYS A 898 23.86 -33.29 -29.77
N SER A 899 22.72 -33.04 -29.14
CA SER A 899 21.62 -33.98 -29.09
C SER A 899 20.71 -33.87 -30.33
N ASN A 900 19.97 -34.94 -30.60
CA ASN A 900 18.93 -34.94 -31.64
C ASN A 900 17.77 -33.96 -31.34
N ALA A 901 17.69 -33.44 -30.10
CA ALA A 901 16.70 -32.44 -29.75
C ALA A 901 17.02 -31.06 -30.36
N PHE A 902 18.28 -30.78 -30.70
CA PHE A 902 18.65 -29.55 -31.40
C PHE A 902 18.36 -29.67 -32.91
N ALA A 903 17.11 -29.39 -33.25
CA ALA A 903 16.57 -29.43 -34.59
C ALA A 903 15.82 -28.13 -34.90
N PRO A 904 16.52 -26.97 -35.00
CA PRO A 904 15.88 -25.71 -35.31
C PRO A 904 15.14 -25.83 -36.65
N VAL A 905 13.90 -25.36 -36.71
CA VAL A 905 13.04 -25.43 -37.91
C VAL A 905 12.89 -24.08 -38.61
N LYS A 906 13.17 -22.99 -37.91
CA LYS A 906 13.12 -21.64 -38.46
C LYS A 906 14.49 -21.24 -39.02
N SER A 907 14.51 -20.27 -39.93
CA SER A 907 15.74 -19.80 -40.57
C SER A 907 15.81 -18.29 -40.60
N ILE A 908 16.96 -17.74 -40.23
CA ILE A 908 17.30 -16.32 -40.32
C ILE A 908 18.32 -16.09 -41.45
N SER A 909 18.26 -14.93 -42.10
CA SER A 909 19.31 -14.51 -43.02
C SER A 909 20.57 -14.07 -42.25
N PHE A 910 21.73 -14.17 -42.92
CA PHE A 910 22.98 -13.70 -42.31
C PHE A 910 22.99 -12.17 -42.11
N GLU A 911 22.28 -11.42 -42.96
CA GLU A 911 22.14 -9.96 -42.83
C GLU A 911 21.32 -9.58 -41.59
N GLU A 912 20.20 -10.26 -41.35
CA GLU A 912 19.44 -10.10 -40.11
C GLU A 912 20.29 -10.46 -38.88
N LEU A 913 21.09 -11.53 -38.93
CA LEU A 913 22.03 -11.85 -37.85
C LEU A 913 23.06 -10.72 -37.61
N CYS A 914 23.62 -10.15 -38.67
CA CYS A 914 24.53 -9.01 -38.57
C CYS A 914 23.85 -7.78 -37.96
N SER A 915 22.56 -7.56 -38.23
CA SER A 915 21.81 -6.43 -37.68
C SER A 915 21.73 -6.45 -36.14
N LEU A 916 21.86 -7.64 -35.53
CA LEU A 916 21.82 -7.81 -34.07
C LEU A 916 23.12 -7.41 -33.38
N VAL A 917 24.21 -7.19 -34.13
CA VAL A 917 25.53 -6.85 -33.59
C VAL A 917 26.09 -5.63 -34.32
N LYS A 918 26.30 -4.54 -33.60
CA LYS A 918 26.89 -3.31 -34.14
C LYS A 918 28.32 -3.59 -34.65
N PRO A 919 28.72 -3.04 -35.81
CA PRO A 919 30.11 -3.09 -36.23
C PRO A 919 30.98 -2.37 -35.19
N SER A 920 32.15 -2.94 -34.87
CA SER A 920 33.13 -2.34 -33.97
C SER A 920 33.58 -0.98 -34.49
N SER A 921 32.90 0.09 -34.09
CA SER A 921 33.33 1.47 -34.33
C SER A 921 33.60 2.14 -32.99
N LYS A 922 34.85 2.60 -32.81
CA LYS A 922 35.26 3.42 -31.67
C LYS A 922 34.33 4.65 -31.54
N GLY A 923 33.72 4.81 -30.37
CA GLY A 923 33.37 6.12 -29.80
C GLY A 923 32.19 6.88 -30.40
N LYS A 924 31.02 6.25 -30.60
CA LYS A 924 29.75 7.01 -30.62
C LYS A 924 29.10 6.91 -29.25
N LYS A 925 28.76 8.07 -28.66
CA LYS A 925 27.95 8.19 -27.45
C LYS A 925 26.73 7.28 -27.57
N GLU A 926 26.44 6.50 -26.54
CA GLU A 926 25.16 5.80 -26.42
C GLU A 926 24.04 6.82 -26.62
N GLU A 927 23.18 6.58 -27.62
CA GLU A 927 21.91 7.31 -27.69
C GLU A 927 21.12 6.94 -26.45
N THR A 928 20.83 7.95 -25.63
CA THR A 928 19.87 7.85 -24.55
C THR A 928 18.55 7.33 -25.13
N PRO A 929 17.85 6.39 -24.46
CA PRO A 929 16.54 5.96 -24.92
C PRO A 929 15.66 7.19 -25.11
N GLN A 930 15.26 7.45 -26.34
CA GLN A 930 14.24 8.45 -26.64
C GLN A 930 12.90 7.84 -26.25
N SER A 931 12.20 8.58 -25.39
CA SER A 931 10.81 8.30 -25.03
C SER A 931 9.96 8.31 -26.30
N VAL A 932 8.96 7.43 -26.38
CA VAL A 932 7.86 7.54 -27.37
C VAL A 932 6.80 8.55 -26.90
N TYR A 933 7.01 9.17 -25.73
CA TYR A 933 6.14 10.15 -25.06
C TYR A 933 6.85 11.46 -24.76
#